data_AF-A0A5C6BER5-F1
#
_entry.id   AF-A0A5C6BER5-F1
#
_cell.length_a   1.000
_cell.length_b   1.000
_cell.length_c   1.000
_cell.angle_alpha   90.00
_cell.angle_beta   90.00
_cell.angle_gamma   90.00
#
_symmetry.space_group_name_H-M   'P 1'
#
loop_
_entity.id
_entity.type
_entity.pdbx_description
1 polymer ?
#
loop_
_entity_poly.entity_id
_entity_poly.type
_entity_poly.pdbx_seq_one_letter_code
_entity_poly.pdbx_strand_id
1 'polypeptide(L)'
;MRTPILAFHFTATMNTFKSIGTLDQTLMQRCFVLATWSLVTTAMVLFADDDLTPKLRLQYRSDDQSLLYVVGDGASDAVAAQQICDSMNLRFNSIPSLETLPLDCSNHHAIIIGSNGVDFLGWHQDEARKEQVFSSLREFVANGGHLIVFGSYNGRNTEQFQEFGIHTTHFHNDHFERISGRSEVLFAGSESLVPSPPYVHSFGNVTVDEDRTAVVMLKRATASDPDDRRAEHNPEDPVFVTIAYQRGRVSYSPVEPHAGGPWLVPVVVKWILKGAPTNQSQLDETVVVPPSLVRERNFPPTPAFELSALRQSHKELLAELQRQSDDAETADQKIQLADVVLEQSKNEAEAIKRYVQLRQACQYLAMGGAFKRAATLLAEISNQYQFDVHHAQLRLLKAAQESTVDIPGDELITASLRWADNASDIHQYEHATDYVAAAQSIAATDQRTDLEEQLSRRLAGLKPLTTAQQKVSSELGQAVDTLNADAKTRLGKFFALSCRDWQRGLPLLSEGSDMSLKACAQIDLATPESSAAHIEIARQWQDAGTTLTTLERQGTHDRSRQWYLAALPSLSGSEHEQIVADISKLDLPHVDLHFKLHLDGAGRLEVSSEGARWIDHFGNPVPTIELNQYLWQPEKTPVFQNRGVTSFLPSDTTLNYPKLRRIRGRGMVVLERNTAGIAIVNLNDVPVGSDDYEFVIEAAY
;
A
#
# COMPACT_ATOMS: atom_id res chain seq x y z
N MET A 1 23.21 65.82 9.50
CA MET A 1 23.26 65.63 10.98
C MET A 1 23.82 64.25 11.22
N ARG A 2 25.12 64.18 11.46
CA ARG A 2 25.75 63.77 12.74
C ARG A 2 25.70 62.25 13.00
N THR A 3 26.76 61.58 12.54
CA THR A 3 27.77 60.81 13.32
C THR A 3 27.55 60.60 14.83
N PRO A 4 28.14 59.55 15.47
CA PRO A 4 29.60 59.29 15.54
C PRO A 4 30.03 57.83 15.27
N ILE A 5 31.15 57.55 14.60
CA ILE A 5 32.60 57.77 14.90
C ILE A 5 33.17 56.75 15.89
N LEU A 6 33.97 55.82 15.36
CA LEU A 6 35.37 55.66 15.78
C LEU A 6 36.18 55.06 14.62
N ALA A 7 37.08 55.90 14.09
CA ALA A 7 38.18 55.56 13.20
C ALA A 7 39.46 55.42 14.05
N PHE A 8 40.42 54.59 13.64
CA PHE A 8 41.81 54.98 13.32
C PHE A 8 42.80 53.80 13.35
N HIS A 9 43.83 53.92 12.49
CA HIS A 9 45.09 53.15 12.39
C HIS A 9 44.97 51.79 11.66
N PHE A 10 45.67 51.48 10.56
CA PHE A 10 47.01 51.88 10.13
C PHE A 10 47.13 51.83 8.59
N THR A 11 47.82 52.81 8.01
CA THR A 11 48.13 52.97 6.58
C THR A 11 49.57 52.52 6.30
N ALA A 12 49.84 52.09 5.06
CA ALA A 12 51.14 52.08 4.36
C ALA A 12 52.14 50.94 4.65
N THR A 13 52.31 50.02 3.70
CA THR A 13 53.58 49.80 2.93
C THR A 13 53.46 48.60 1.99
N MET A 14 53.26 48.85 0.68
CA MET A 14 53.73 47.94 -0.38
C MET A 14 54.02 48.75 -1.64
N ASN A 15 55.18 49.40 -1.63
CA ASN A 15 55.79 49.95 -2.84
C ASN A 15 57.32 49.99 -2.69
N THR A 16 57.92 48.84 -2.37
CA THR A 16 59.35 48.57 -2.59
C THR A 16 59.57 47.09 -2.30
N PHE A 17 59.81 46.28 -3.33
CA PHE A 17 60.75 45.13 -3.34
C PHE A 17 60.61 44.40 -4.69
N LYS A 18 61.05 45.08 -5.75
CA LYS A 18 61.69 44.42 -6.89
C LYS A 18 63.14 44.18 -6.47
N SER A 19 63.46 42.94 -6.09
CA SER A 19 64.72 42.24 -6.33
C SER A 19 64.92 41.17 -5.26
N ILE A 20 65.52 40.05 -5.69
CA ILE A 20 65.88 38.84 -4.93
C ILE A 20 64.83 37.71 -5.01
N GLY A 21 64.99 36.91 -6.06
CA GLY A 21 65.32 35.48 -5.95
C GLY A 21 64.38 34.52 -5.19
N THR A 22 63.70 33.68 -5.98
CA THR A 22 63.45 32.22 -5.79
C THR A 22 62.70 31.71 -4.54
N LEU A 23 61.62 30.95 -4.83
CA LEU A 23 60.81 30.05 -3.96
C LEU A 23 59.87 30.78 -2.97
N ASP A 24 58.57 30.49 -2.85
CA ASP A 24 57.77 29.31 -3.19
C ASP A 24 56.31 29.73 -3.49
N GLN A 25 55.70 29.13 -4.54
CA GLN A 25 54.40 29.52 -5.11
C GLN A 25 53.19 28.92 -4.38
N THR A 26 53.38 28.16 -3.29
CA THR A 26 52.29 27.41 -2.64
C THR A 26 51.57 28.12 -1.48
N LEU A 27 51.91 29.36 -1.13
CA LEU A 27 51.21 30.11 -0.07
C LEU A 27 50.35 31.30 -0.56
N MET A 28 50.47 31.72 -1.83
CA MET A 28 49.67 32.83 -2.39
C MET A 28 48.30 32.42 -2.95
N GLN A 29 47.98 31.12 -3.02
CA GLN A 29 46.68 30.64 -3.50
C GLN A 29 45.63 30.44 -2.39
N ARG A 30 45.94 30.73 -1.12
CA ARG A 30 45.04 30.47 0.02
C ARG A 30 44.38 31.69 0.66
N CYS A 31 44.60 32.93 0.20
CA CYS A 31 44.01 34.11 0.85
C CYS A 31 43.30 35.13 -0.08
N PHE A 32 43.06 34.82 -1.36
CA PHE A 32 42.52 35.81 -2.33
C PHE A 32 41.22 35.42 -3.04
N VAL A 33 40.39 34.56 -2.42
CA VAL A 33 39.00 34.29 -2.88
C VAL A 33 37.96 34.72 -1.82
N LEU A 34 38.38 35.53 -0.84
CA LEU A 34 37.48 36.13 0.14
C LEU A 34 37.26 37.63 -0.17
N ALA A 35 36.03 37.96 -0.57
CA ALA A 35 35.43 39.30 -0.73
C ALA A 35 35.96 40.10 -1.94
N THR A 36 35.18 40.44 -2.98
CA THR A 36 33.80 40.92 -2.99
C THR A 36 33.16 40.75 -4.38
N TRP A 37 32.11 39.94 -4.47
CA TRP A 37 30.90 40.27 -5.20
C TRP A 37 29.77 40.18 -4.18
N SER A 38 29.07 41.30 -3.99
CA SER A 38 27.91 41.43 -3.11
C SER A 38 26.76 41.96 -3.98
N LEU A 39 25.55 41.49 -3.66
CA LEU A 39 24.21 41.89 -4.08
C LEU A 39 23.52 41.13 -5.23
N VAL A 40 22.31 40.66 -4.86
CA VAL A 40 21.22 40.04 -5.65
C VAL A 40 21.53 38.58 -6.02
N THR A 41 20.95 37.54 -5.42
CA THR A 41 19.55 37.35 -5.03
C THR A 41 19.49 36.38 -3.85
N THR A 42 18.62 36.69 -2.90
CA THR A 42 18.00 35.73 -1.97
C THR A 42 17.57 34.49 -2.74
N ALA A 43 18.23 33.36 -2.53
CA ALA A 43 17.74 32.05 -2.95
C ALA A 43 17.80 31.17 -1.71
N MET A 44 16.64 31.15 -1.04
CA MET A 44 16.22 30.22 -0.01
C MET A 44 17.13 29.01 0.15
N VAL A 45 17.84 28.97 1.28
CA VAL A 45 17.88 27.73 2.05
C VAL A 45 16.41 27.35 2.26
N LEU A 46 15.87 26.53 1.37
CA LEU A 46 14.70 25.73 1.66
C LEU A 46 15.21 24.71 2.66
N PHE A 47 15.10 25.07 3.93
CA PHE A 47 15.13 24.15 5.04
C PHE A 47 14.33 22.90 4.63
N ALA A 48 15.01 21.76 4.54
CA ALA A 48 14.38 20.54 5.00
C ALA A 48 13.88 20.91 6.40
N ASP A 49 12.57 20.80 6.66
CA ASP A 49 12.01 21.18 7.96
C ASP A 49 12.91 20.61 9.07
N ASP A 50 13.56 21.52 9.78
CA ASP A 50 14.40 21.31 10.96
C ASP A 50 13.53 20.88 12.14
N ASP A 51 12.76 19.81 11.94
CA ASP A 51 12.00 19.19 13.00
C ASP A 51 12.74 17.93 13.40
N LEU A 52 13.75 18.12 14.25
CA LEU A 52 14.30 17.04 15.09
C LEU A 52 13.19 16.36 15.93
N THR A 53 12.00 16.96 16.02
CA THR A 53 10.80 16.47 16.70
C THR A 53 9.63 16.31 15.70
N PRO A 54 9.03 15.11 15.55
CA PRO A 54 7.86 14.90 14.69
C PRO A 54 6.76 15.94 14.93
N LYS A 55 6.11 16.46 13.87
CA LYS A 55 4.99 17.43 13.98
C LYS A 55 3.67 16.86 13.50
N LEU A 56 2.58 17.27 14.17
CA LEU A 56 1.21 16.96 13.76
C LEU A 56 0.78 17.86 12.59
N ARG A 57 0.93 17.35 11.36
CA ARG A 57 0.52 18.02 10.12
C ARG A 57 -0.94 17.72 9.76
N LEU A 58 -1.42 18.06 8.57
CA LEU A 58 -2.60 17.36 8.03
C LEU A 58 -2.19 15.99 7.53
N GLN A 59 -3.07 15.01 7.71
CA GLN A 59 -2.92 13.68 7.14
C GLN A 59 -3.40 13.71 5.69
N TYR A 60 -2.50 13.33 4.79
CA TYR A 60 -2.77 13.22 3.36
C TYR A 60 -3.10 11.77 3.00
N ARG A 61 -4.01 11.55 2.05
CA ARG A 61 -4.39 10.22 1.55
C ARG A 61 -4.49 10.22 0.02
N SER A 62 -3.99 9.17 -0.61
CA SER A 62 -4.27 8.95 -2.03
C SER A 62 -5.71 8.45 -2.23
N ASP A 63 -6.25 8.65 -3.44
CA ASP A 63 -7.61 8.20 -3.80
C ASP A 63 -7.73 6.66 -3.84
N ASP A 64 -6.61 5.95 -4.01
CA ASP A 64 -6.55 4.49 -4.02
C ASP A 64 -6.41 3.86 -2.62
N GLN A 65 -6.11 4.67 -1.59
CA GLN A 65 -5.90 4.19 -0.23
C GLN A 65 -7.20 4.07 0.55
N SER A 66 -7.39 2.92 1.20
CA SER A 66 -8.57 2.67 2.04
C SER A 66 -8.38 3.04 3.50
N LEU A 67 -9.48 3.21 4.23
CA LEU A 67 -9.49 3.15 5.69
C LEU A 67 -9.64 1.68 6.10
N LEU A 68 -8.74 1.17 6.94
CA LEU A 68 -8.83 -0.17 7.51
C LEU A 68 -9.40 -0.12 8.93
N TYR A 69 -10.43 -0.91 9.21
CA TYR A 69 -11.00 -1.06 10.55
C TYR A 69 -10.73 -2.47 11.10
N VAL A 70 -10.07 -2.56 12.26
CA VAL A 70 -9.90 -3.81 13.00
C VAL A 70 -11.04 -3.94 13.99
N VAL A 71 -11.96 -4.87 13.74
CA VAL A 71 -13.28 -4.92 14.39
C VAL A 71 -13.16 -5.22 15.89
N GLY A 72 -12.40 -6.25 16.28
CA GLY A 72 -12.43 -6.75 17.65
C GLY A 72 -13.86 -7.14 18.05
N ASP A 73 -14.34 -6.63 19.18
CA ASP A 73 -15.72 -6.84 19.65
C ASP A 73 -16.73 -5.82 19.08
N GLY A 74 -16.26 -4.79 18.37
CA GLY A 74 -17.04 -3.63 17.94
C GLY A 74 -17.67 -3.74 16.55
N ALA A 75 -18.41 -4.81 16.24
CA ALA A 75 -18.98 -5.02 14.90
C ALA A 75 -19.89 -3.87 14.41
N SER A 76 -20.66 -3.25 15.31
CA SER A 76 -21.51 -2.09 14.98
C SER A 76 -20.69 -0.85 14.62
N ASP A 77 -19.49 -0.69 15.19
CA ASP A 77 -18.64 0.47 14.96
C ASP A 77 -18.02 0.42 13.57
N ALA A 78 -17.62 -0.76 13.11
CA ALA A 78 -17.12 -0.98 11.76
C ALA A 78 -18.21 -0.70 10.71
N VAL A 79 -19.46 -1.08 10.96
CA VAL A 79 -20.60 -0.77 10.08
C VAL A 79 -20.84 0.74 10.00
N ALA A 80 -20.79 1.44 11.13
CA ALA A 80 -20.96 2.90 11.15
C ALA A 80 -19.83 3.61 10.40
N ALA A 81 -18.58 3.12 10.53
CA ALA A 81 -17.45 3.64 9.77
C ALA A 81 -17.63 3.40 8.26
N GLN A 82 -18.05 2.19 7.86
CA GLN A 82 -18.29 1.84 6.46
C GLN A 82 -19.36 2.74 5.82
N GLN A 83 -20.49 2.95 6.49
CA GLN A 83 -21.57 3.81 5.98
C GLN A 83 -21.09 5.25 5.68
N ILE A 84 -20.18 5.78 6.49
CA ILE A 84 -19.61 7.12 6.27
C ILE A 84 -18.68 7.11 5.08
N CYS A 85 -17.79 6.11 5.00
CA CYS A 85 -16.90 5.93 3.85
C CYS A 85 -17.71 5.79 2.55
N ASP A 86 -18.75 4.97 2.54
CA ASP A 86 -19.65 4.79 1.39
C ASP A 86 -20.33 6.11 0.99
N SER A 87 -20.85 6.86 1.98
CA SER A 87 -21.49 8.17 1.73
C SER A 87 -20.54 9.22 1.13
N MET A 88 -19.23 9.03 1.29
CA MET A 88 -18.18 9.91 0.79
C MET A 88 -17.41 9.29 -0.40
N ASN A 89 -17.87 8.15 -0.91
CA ASN A 89 -17.24 7.40 -2.00
C ASN A 89 -15.77 7.03 -1.72
N LEU A 90 -15.50 6.53 -0.52
CA LEU A 90 -14.15 6.18 -0.06
C LEU A 90 -14.01 4.68 0.17
N ARG A 91 -12.83 4.16 -0.16
CA ARG A 91 -12.51 2.76 0.06
C ARG A 91 -12.43 2.46 1.55
N PHE A 92 -13.10 1.39 1.97
CA PHE A 92 -13.13 0.91 3.35
C PHE A 92 -12.90 -0.59 3.37
N ASN A 93 -11.97 -1.03 4.22
CA ASN A 93 -11.71 -2.44 4.49
C ASN A 93 -11.93 -2.70 5.98
N SER A 94 -12.35 -3.91 6.34
CA SER A 94 -12.35 -4.34 7.73
C SER A 94 -11.79 -5.74 7.87
N ILE A 95 -11.18 -6.00 9.02
CA ILE A 95 -10.65 -7.32 9.40
C ILE A 95 -11.14 -7.68 10.81
N PRO A 96 -11.36 -8.98 11.09
CA PRO A 96 -11.94 -9.39 12.36
C PRO A 96 -11.02 -9.09 13.56
N SER A 97 -9.71 -9.24 13.40
CA SER A 97 -8.74 -9.07 14.50
C SER A 97 -7.35 -8.67 13.99
N LEU A 98 -6.49 -8.18 14.91
CA LEU A 98 -5.09 -7.88 14.61
C LEU A 98 -4.28 -9.10 14.14
N GLU A 99 -4.69 -10.33 14.47
CA GLU A 99 -4.02 -11.56 13.97
C GLU A 99 -4.11 -11.69 12.45
N THR A 100 -5.16 -11.12 11.85
CA THR A 100 -5.38 -11.11 10.39
C THR A 100 -4.82 -9.86 9.69
N LEU A 101 -4.13 -8.97 10.42
CA LEU A 101 -3.57 -7.74 9.84
C LEU A 101 -2.57 -8.06 8.72
N PRO A 102 -2.69 -7.46 7.53
CA PRO A 102 -1.68 -7.63 6.48
C PRO A 102 -0.34 -7.05 6.94
N LEU A 103 0.76 -7.73 6.58
CA LEU A 103 2.10 -7.25 6.93
C LEU A 103 2.51 -5.99 6.15
N ASP A 104 1.89 -5.77 4.99
CA ASP A 104 1.97 -4.52 4.25
C ASP A 104 0.64 -3.76 4.42
N CYS A 105 0.74 -2.61 5.07
CA CYS A 105 -0.40 -1.72 5.32
C CYS A 105 -0.40 -0.49 4.39
N SER A 106 0.44 -0.45 3.35
CA SER A 106 0.65 0.74 2.52
C SER A 106 -0.56 1.13 1.64
N ASN A 107 -1.46 0.19 1.38
CA ASN A 107 -2.74 0.40 0.70
C ASN A 107 -3.79 1.10 1.60
N HIS A 108 -3.44 1.39 2.84
CA HIS A 108 -4.29 2.11 3.79
C HIS A 108 -3.73 3.50 4.06
N HIS A 109 -4.61 4.48 4.25
CA HIS A 109 -4.21 5.80 4.74
C HIS A 109 -4.37 5.89 6.26
N ALA A 110 -5.39 5.21 6.80
CA ALA A 110 -5.67 5.13 8.23
C ALA A 110 -6.02 3.69 8.64
N ILE A 111 -5.60 3.32 9.85
CA ILE A 111 -5.99 2.07 10.51
C ILE A 111 -6.66 2.44 11.82
N ILE A 112 -7.90 1.99 12.03
CA ILE A 112 -8.62 2.12 13.31
C ILE A 112 -8.64 0.74 13.98
N ILE A 113 -8.05 0.65 15.17
CA ILE A 113 -8.18 -0.50 16.05
C ILE A 113 -9.38 -0.24 16.97
N GLY A 114 -10.43 -1.02 16.77
CA GLY A 114 -11.65 -0.96 17.58
C GLY A 114 -11.39 -1.30 19.05
N SER A 115 -12.39 -0.99 19.88
CA SER A 115 -12.34 -1.25 21.32
C SER A 115 -11.98 -2.69 21.64
N ASN A 116 -11.09 -2.90 22.61
CA ASN A 116 -10.59 -4.21 23.01
C ASN A 116 -9.94 -5.02 21.85
N GLY A 117 -9.71 -4.42 20.67
CA GLY A 117 -9.06 -5.08 19.53
C GLY A 117 -7.61 -5.51 19.83
N VAL A 118 -7.04 -4.97 20.91
CA VAL A 118 -5.73 -5.32 21.48
C VAL A 118 -5.84 -6.39 22.60
N ASP A 119 -7.02 -6.56 23.19
CA ASP A 119 -7.27 -7.43 24.35
C ASP A 119 -7.61 -8.88 23.98
N PHE A 120 -8.28 -9.10 22.85
CA PHE A 120 -8.75 -10.42 22.42
C PHE A 120 -7.71 -11.28 21.70
N LEU A 121 -6.44 -10.96 21.88
CA LEU A 121 -5.38 -11.58 21.12
C LEU A 121 -4.78 -12.74 21.89
N GLY A 122 -4.75 -13.91 21.26
CA GLY A 122 -4.11 -15.12 21.77
C GLY A 122 -2.58 -15.01 21.79
N TRP A 123 -2.01 -13.82 22.02
CA TRP A 123 -0.59 -13.51 21.94
C TRP A 123 0.30 -14.45 22.74
N HIS A 124 -0.22 -14.99 23.84
CA HIS A 124 0.47 -16.02 24.63
C HIS A 124 0.76 -17.32 23.85
N GLN A 125 0.22 -17.49 22.65
CA GLN A 125 0.39 -18.66 21.79
C GLN A 125 1.32 -18.42 20.58
N ASP A 126 1.48 -17.17 20.11
CA ASP A 126 2.32 -16.82 18.94
C ASP A 126 2.95 -15.43 19.05
N GLU A 127 4.04 -15.34 19.83
CA GLU A 127 4.83 -14.11 20.01
C GLU A 127 5.49 -13.62 18.70
N ALA A 128 5.75 -14.52 17.74
CA ALA A 128 6.34 -14.14 16.46
C ALA A 128 5.36 -13.35 15.60
N ARG A 129 4.10 -13.77 15.55
CA ARG A 129 3.04 -13.03 14.86
C ARG A 129 2.78 -11.67 15.50
N LYS A 130 2.79 -11.60 16.82
CA LYS A 130 2.66 -10.35 17.57
C LYS A 130 3.73 -9.33 17.17
N GLU A 131 5.00 -9.73 17.16
CA GLU A 131 6.10 -8.84 16.75
C GLU A 131 5.94 -8.38 15.30
N GLN A 132 5.56 -9.28 14.39
CA GLN A 132 5.32 -8.91 12.99
C GLN A 132 4.21 -7.86 12.84
N VAL A 133 3.08 -8.04 13.54
CA VAL A 133 1.95 -7.10 13.51
C VAL A 133 2.37 -5.72 14.00
N PHE A 134 3.06 -5.64 15.15
CA PHE A 134 3.50 -4.35 15.70
C PHE A 134 4.60 -3.70 14.87
N SER A 135 5.50 -4.50 14.27
CA SER A 135 6.48 -3.99 13.31
C SER A 135 5.79 -3.38 12.09
N SER A 136 4.78 -4.05 11.53
CA SER A 136 3.99 -3.52 10.40
C SER A 136 3.21 -2.23 10.78
N LEU A 137 2.62 -2.16 11.97
CA LEU A 137 1.95 -0.94 12.45
C LEU A 137 2.94 0.20 12.67
N ARG A 138 4.13 -0.08 13.22
CA ARG A 138 5.21 0.89 13.38
C ARG A 138 5.67 1.44 12.04
N GLU A 139 5.91 0.56 11.08
CA GLU A 139 6.32 0.93 9.72
C GLU A 139 5.22 1.74 9.01
N PHE A 140 3.96 1.34 9.17
CA PHE A 140 2.82 2.07 8.62
C PHE A 140 2.77 3.52 9.13
N VAL A 141 2.86 3.73 10.45
CA VAL A 141 2.85 5.07 11.04
C VAL A 141 4.11 5.85 10.65
N ALA A 142 5.28 5.20 10.71
CA ALA A 142 6.56 5.79 10.30
C ALA A 142 6.49 6.38 8.88
N ASN A 143 5.79 5.68 7.99
CA ASN A 143 5.62 6.03 6.58
C ASN A 143 4.48 7.02 6.29
N GLY A 144 3.86 7.62 7.30
CA GLY A 144 2.81 8.64 7.13
C GLY A 144 1.40 8.18 7.41
N GLY A 145 1.20 6.91 7.79
CA GLY A 145 -0.08 6.38 8.19
C GLY A 145 -0.62 7.02 9.48
N HIS A 146 -1.95 7.00 9.63
CA HIS A 146 -2.60 7.37 10.87
C HIS A 146 -3.15 6.12 11.54
N LEU A 147 -2.58 5.77 12.68
CA LEU A 147 -3.06 4.69 13.52
C LEU A 147 -3.97 5.27 14.61
N ILE A 148 -5.19 4.79 14.72
CA ILE A 148 -6.12 5.16 15.77
C ILE A 148 -6.36 3.93 16.62
N VAL A 149 -6.22 4.07 17.94
CA VAL A 149 -6.41 2.98 18.89
C VAL A 149 -7.47 3.39 19.89
N PHE A 150 -8.59 2.67 19.86
CA PHE A 150 -9.53 2.68 20.98
C PHE A 150 -9.02 1.67 22.00
N GLY A 151 -8.69 2.17 23.19
CA GLY A 151 -8.03 1.41 24.24
C GLY A 151 -8.83 0.19 24.69
N SER A 152 -8.10 -0.72 25.31
CA SER A 152 -8.63 -1.85 26.05
C SER A 152 -8.88 -1.48 27.51
N TYR A 153 -9.56 -2.35 28.24
CA TYR A 153 -9.78 -2.21 29.67
C TYR A 153 -8.47 -1.97 30.44
N ASN A 154 -8.31 -0.77 31.00
CA ASN A 154 -7.10 -0.29 31.70
C ASN A 154 -5.82 -0.35 30.85
N GLY A 155 -5.93 -0.27 29.53
CA GLY A 155 -4.79 -0.36 28.62
C GLY A 155 -4.05 -1.69 28.69
N ARG A 156 -4.74 -2.77 29.06
CA ARG A 156 -4.19 -4.12 28.98
C ARG A 156 -3.61 -4.39 27.59
N ASN A 157 -2.48 -5.07 27.50
CA ASN A 157 -1.84 -5.45 26.23
C ASN A 157 -1.40 -4.25 25.36
N THR A 158 -1.24 -3.04 25.93
CA THR A 158 -0.83 -1.86 25.17
C THR A 158 0.66 -1.51 25.30
N GLU A 159 1.49 -2.42 25.81
CA GLU A 159 2.90 -2.13 26.14
C GLU A 159 3.70 -1.69 24.91
N GLN A 160 3.36 -2.18 23.72
CA GLN A 160 4.05 -1.84 22.47
C GLN A 160 3.76 -0.39 22.05
N PHE A 161 2.67 0.23 22.53
CA PHE A 161 2.35 1.61 22.21
C PHE A 161 3.20 2.63 23.00
N GLN A 162 3.97 2.19 24.00
CA GLN A 162 4.96 3.03 24.68
C GLN A 162 6.02 3.57 23.70
N GLU A 163 6.29 2.87 22.60
CA GLU A 163 7.18 3.35 21.55
C GLU A 163 6.69 4.66 20.90
N PHE A 164 5.38 4.82 20.79
CA PHE A 164 4.74 6.07 20.34
C PHE A 164 4.63 7.12 21.45
N GLY A 165 5.10 6.80 22.65
CA GLY A 165 5.00 7.61 23.87
C GLY A 165 3.64 7.55 24.54
N ILE A 166 2.85 6.48 24.33
CA ILE A 166 1.55 6.27 24.95
C ILE A 166 1.73 5.40 26.19
N HIS A 167 1.27 5.90 27.34
CA HIS A 167 1.27 5.17 28.60
C HIS A 167 -0.15 5.08 29.13
N THR A 168 -0.56 3.89 29.56
CA THR A 168 -1.93 3.65 30.04
C THR A 168 -1.96 3.42 31.54
N THR A 169 -3.04 3.84 32.19
CA THR A 169 -3.27 3.69 33.63
C THR A 169 -4.72 3.29 33.92
N HIS A 170 -5.02 2.93 35.17
CA HIS A 170 -6.28 2.29 35.56
C HIS A 170 -7.42 3.24 35.98
N PHE A 171 -7.32 4.53 35.67
CA PHE A 171 -8.31 5.52 36.11
C PHE A 171 -9.47 5.62 35.12
N HIS A 172 -10.71 5.54 35.58
CA HIS A 172 -11.91 5.55 34.73
C HIS A 172 -12.55 6.93 34.75
N ASN A 173 -13.19 7.33 33.65
CA ASN A 173 -14.02 8.53 33.64
C ASN A 173 -15.17 8.32 32.65
N ASP A 174 -16.32 8.91 32.96
CA ASP A 174 -17.50 8.79 32.12
C ASP A 174 -17.81 10.13 31.39
N HIS A 175 -16.95 11.15 31.51
CA HIS A 175 -17.21 12.50 30.98
C HIS A 175 -16.00 13.16 30.32
N PHE A 176 -16.24 14.03 29.34
CA PHE A 176 -15.21 14.85 28.72
C PHE A 176 -15.53 16.34 28.75
N GLU A 177 -14.49 17.15 28.71
CA GLU A 177 -14.56 18.59 28.51
C GLU A 177 -13.98 18.95 27.13
N ARG A 178 -14.61 19.91 26.46
CA ARG A 178 -14.13 20.45 25.19
C ARG A 178 -12.93 21.37 25.42
N ILE A 179 -11.97 21.30 24.53
CA ILE A 179 -10.82 22.20 24.47
C ILE A 179 -11.04 23.18 23.31
N SER A 180 -11.14 24.46 23.64
CA SER A 180 -11.34 25.54 22.67
C SER A 180 -10.29 25.51 21.55
N GLY A 181 -10.75 25.57 20.31
CA GLY A 181 -9.93 25.53 19.09
C GLY A 181 -9.47 24.14 18.67
N ARG A 182 -9.77 23.09 19.44
CA ARG A 182 -9.38 21.70 19.17
C ARG A 182 -10.59 20.77 19.07
N SER A 183 -11.49 20.83 20.04
CA SER A 183 -12.68 19.96 20.01
C SER A 183 -13.63 20.36 18.89
N GLU A 184 -13.68 21.64 18.52
CA GLU A 184 -14.47 22.12 17.38
C GLU A 184 -13.98 21.48 16.08
N VAL A 185 -12.67 21.27 15.92
CA VAL A 185 -12.13 20.65 14.71
C VAL A 185 -12.32 19.13 14.69
N LEU A 186 -12.27 18.48 15.85
CA LEU A 186 -12.63 17.07 15.99
C LEU A 186 -14.10 16.84 15.64
N PHE A 187 -14.99 17.74 16.07
CA PHE A 187 -16.43 17.59 15.90
C PHE A 187 -17.00 18.21 14.62
N ALA A 188 -16.17 18.86 13.79
CA ALA A 188 -16.62 19.57 12.60
C ALA A 188 -17.43 18.66 11.65
N GLY A 189 -18.70 18.97 11.43
CA GLY A 189 -19.62 18.18 10.60
C GLY A 189 -20.20 16.93 11.28
N SER A 190 -20.04 16.83 12.61
CA SER A 190 -20.52 15.75 13.46
C SER A 190 -21.10 16.26 14.78
N GLU A 191 -21.39 17.55 14.88
CA GLU A 191 -21.79 18.21 16.13
C GLU A 191 -23.08 17.61 16.71
N SER A 192 -23.97 17.13 15.85
CA SER A 192 -25.22 16.45 16.25
C SER A 192 -25.01 15.06 16.83
N LEU A 193 -23.85 14.43 16.61
CA LEU A 193 -23.49 13.13 17.17
C LEU A 193 -22.89 13.27 18.58
N VAL A 194 -22.43 14.47 18.94
CA VAL A 194 -21.77 14.70 20.23
C VAL A 194 -22.81 14.66 21.35
N PRO A 195 -22.64 13.79 22.36
CA PRO A 195 -23.63 13.64 23.43
C PRO A 195 -23.75 14.91 24.28
N SER A 196 -24.97 15.15 24.77
CA SER A 196 -25.29 16.20 25.73
C SER A 196 -26.16 15.59 26.84
N PRO A 197 -25.63 15.40 28.07
CA PRO A 197 -24.32 15.85 28.57
C PRO A 197 -23.13 15.11 27.91
N PRO A 198 -21.90 15.69 27.94
CA PRO A 198 -20.71 15.18 27.23
C PRO A 198 -20.15 13.91 27.87
N TYR A 199 -20.80 12.79 27.55
CA TYR A 199 -20.56 11.47 28.12
C TYR A 199 -19.62 10.62 27.26
N VAL A 200 -18.60 10.02 27.86
CA VAL A 200 -17.63 9.10 27.25
C VAL A 200 -17.32 8.00 28.24
N HIS A 201 -17.93 6.84 28.11
CA HIS A 201 -17.53 5.70 28.94
C HIS A 201 -16.06 5.34 28.66
N SER A 202 -15.17 5.62 29.62
CA SER A 202 -13.73 5.40 29.48
C SER A 202 -13.20 4.46 30.56
N PHE A 203 -12.65 3.33 30.11
CA PHE A 203 -12.08 2.27 30.94
C PHE A 203 -10.56 2.33 30.93
N GLY A 204 -10.03 3.33 31.62
CA GLY A 204 -8.60 3.57 31.75
C GLY A 204 -8.24 5.00 31.40
N ASN A 205 -6.96 5.30 31.54
CA ASN A 205 -6.42 6.61 31.29
C ASN A 205 -5.15 6.54 30.47
N VAL A 206 -4.82 7.65 29.81
CA VAL A 206 -3.65 7.76 28.93
C VAL A 206 -2.83 8.96 29.36
N THR A 207 -1.51 8.80 29.42
CA THR A 207 -0.54 9.89 29.50
C THR A 207 0.40 9.79 28.32
N VAL A 208 1.03 10.90 27.97
CA VAL A 208 1.97 10.98 26.85
C VAL A 208 3.33 11.41 27.37
N ASP A 209 4.40 10.84 26.81
CA ASP A 209 5.77 11.27 27.10
C ASP A 209 5.95 12.77 26.86
N GLU A 210 6.62 13.44 27.79
CA GLU A 210 6.84 14.90 27.75
C GLU A 210 7.67 15.35 26.55
N ASP A 211 8.45 14.44 25.94
CA ASP A 211 9.31 14.70 24.78
C ASP A 211 8.58 14.52 23.43
N ARG A 212 7.31 14.10 23.44
CA ARG A 212 6.52 13.87 22.23
C ARG A 212 5.67 15.08 21.87
N THR A 213 5.60 15.37 20.57
CA THR A 213 4.65 16.34 20.03
C THR A 213 3.25 15.74 20.02
N ALA A 214 2.44 16.09 21.02
CA ALA A 214 1.07 15.61 21.17
C ALA A 214 0.06 16.76 21.27
N VAL A 215 -1.16 16.52 20.77
CA VAL A 215 -2.30 17.43 20.91
C VAL A 215 -3.46 16.67 21.55
N VAL A 216 -3.86 17.16 22.73
CA VAL A 216 -5.08 16.71 23.41
C VAL A 216 -6.28 17.34 22.72
N MET A 217 -7.14 16.52 22.14
CA MET A 217 -8.35 16.95 21.42
C MET A 217 -9.58 17.01 22.33
N LEU A 218 -9.60 16.16 23.36
CA LEU A 218 -10.60 16.12 24.43
C LEU A 218 -9.88 15.84 25.75
N LYS A 219 -10.22 16.58 26.81
CA LYS A 219 -9.72 16.31 28.16
C LYS A 219 -10.82 15.75 29.05
N ARG A 220 -10.44 15.18 30.18
CA ARG A 220 -11.38 14.64 31.17
C ARG A 220 -12.16 15.77 31.83
N ALA A 221 -13.46 15.60 32.00
CA ALA A 221 -14.21 16.49 32.88
C ALA A 221 -14.02 16.08 34.35
N THR A 222 -14.14 17.05 35.25
CA THR A 222 -14.20 16.80 36.69
C THR A 222 -15.50 16.07 37.02
N ALA A 223 -15.43 14.98 37.80
CA ALA A 223 -16.64 14.30 38.25
C ALA A 223 -17.50 15.27 39.08
N SER A 224 -18.78 15.38 38.74
CA SER A 224 -19.73 16.22 39.48
C SER A 224 -20.13 15.60 40.83
N ASP A 225 -19.85 14.31 41.02
CA ASP A 225 -20.05 13.58 42.26
C ASP A 225 -18.72 13.43 43.03
N PRO A 226 -18.53 14.12 44.17
CA PRO A 226 -17.31 14.02 44.97
C PRO A 226 -17.13 12.66 45.68
N ASP A 227 -18.14 11.80 45.72
CA ASP A 227 -18.06 10.43 46.27
C ASP A 227 -17.75 9.36 45.19
N ASP A 228 -17.62 9.76 43.92
CA ASP A 228 -17.19 8.84 42.87
C ASP A 228 -15.72 8.48 43.07
N ARG A 229 -15.47 7.29 43.63
CA ARG A 229 -14.12 6.73 43.84
C ARG A 229 -13.33 6.51 42.53
N ARG A 230 -13.94 6.75 41.36
CA ARG A 230 -13.27 6.81 40.06
C ARG A 230 -12.57 8.16 39.80
N ALA A 231 -12.78 9.17 40.66
CA ALA A 231 -12.34 10.55 40.46
C ALA A 231 -10.89 10.90 40.89
N GLU A 232 -10.01 9.92 41.10
CA GLU A 232 -8.56 10.17 41.33
C GLU A 232 -7.82 10.39 39.99
N HIS A 233 -8.29 11.32 39.15
CA HIS A 233 -7.64 11.63 37.87
C HIS A 233 -7.26 13.10 37.78
N ASN A 234 -6.18 13.37 37.06
CA ASN A 234 -5.82 14.73 36.71
C ASN A 234 -6.83 15.22 35.65
N PRO A 235 -7.59 16.31 35.89
CA PRO A 235 -8.57 16.82 34.93
C PRO A 235 -7.93 17.29 33.61
N GLU A 236 -6.61 17.44 33.57
CA GLU A 236 -5.87 17.74 32.35
C GLU A 236 -5.50 16.48 31.54
N ASP A 237 -5.80 15.28 32.04
CA ASP A 237 -5.51 14.05 31.31
C ASP A 237 -6.40 13.91 30.05
N PRO A 238 -5.85 13.36 28.95
CA PRO A 238 -6.59 13.16 27.72
C PRO A 238 -7.72 12.13 27.80
N VAL A 239 -8.82 12.44 27.12
CA VAL A 239 -9.83 11.48 26.64
C VAL A 239 -9.52 11.07 25.20
N PHE A 240 -8.99 11.99 24.40
CA PHE A 240 -8.56 11.74 23.03
C PHE A 240 -7.32 12.56 22.76
N VAL A 241 -6.22 11.90 22.42
CA VAL A 241 -4.93 12.53 22.11
C VAL A 241 -4.43 12.04 20.78
N THR A 242 -3.76 12.91 20.03
CA THR A 242 -3.03 12.53 18.83
C THR A 242 -1.57 12.93 18.98
N ILE A 243 -0.66 12.06 18.54
CA ILE A 243 0.78 12.15 18.77
C ILE A 243 1.49 11.99 17.43
N ALA A 244 2.40 12.89 17.10
CA ALA A 244 3.21 12.75 15.90
C ALA A 244 4.24 11.65 16.09
N TYR A 245 4.38 10.80 15.07
CA TYR A 245 5.41 9.77 15.05
C TYR A 245 6.03 9.68 13.66
N GLN A 246 7.30 10.07 13.57
CA GLN A 246 7.99 10.29 12.30
C GLN A 246 7.13 11.12 11.33
N ARG A 247 6.64 10.53 10.23
CA ARG A 247 5.79 11.23 9.25
C ARG A 247 4.30 11.08 9.51
N GLY A 248 3.91 10.07 10.27
CA GLY A 248 2.51 9.76 10.55
C GLY A 248 2.08 10.24 11.92
N ARG A 249 1.03 9.62 12.43
CA ARG A 249 0.54 9.89 13.79
C ARG A 249 -0.14 8.69 14.39
N VAL A 250 -0.16 8.68 15.72
CA VAL A 250 -0.98 7.76 16.51
C VAL A 250 -1.98 8.56 17.31
N SER A 251 -3.26 8.24 17.17
CA SER A 251 -4.31 8.76 18.04
C SER A 251 -4.77 7.68 19.00
N TYR A 252 -4.94 8.03 20.26
CA TYR A 252 -5.32 7.11 21.31
C TYR A 252 -6.49 7.66 22.11
N SER A 253 -7.46 6.78 22.40
CA SER A 253 -8.57 7.09 23.28
C SER A 253 -8.93 5.88 24.13
N PRO A 254 -8.90 5.99 25.47
CA PRO A 254 -9.35 4.92 26.37
C PRO A 254 -10.87 4.80 26.47
N VAL A 255 -11.61 5.35 25.51
CA VAL A 255 -13.07 5.30 25.43
C VAL A 255 -13.48 3.99 24.77
N GLU A 256 -14.52 3.35 25.30
CA GLU A 256 -15.22 2.27 24.61
C GLU A 256 -16.28 2.88 23.68
N PRO A 257 -16.02 3.00 22.36
CA PRO A 257 -16.92 3.67 21.41
C PRO A 257 -18.34 3.10 21.36
N HIS A 258 -18.56 1.84 21.74
CA HIS A 258 -19.89 1.22 21.76
C HIS A 258 -20.65 1.46 23.07
N ALA A 259 -19.96 1.80 24.16
CA ALA A 259 -20.56 2.07 25.45
C ALA A 259 -21.18 3.49 25.44
N GLY A 260 -22.51 3.56 25.33
CA GLY A 260 -23.27 4.82 25.20
C GLY A 260 -23.64 5.20 23.76
N GLY A 261 -23.37 4.32 22.79
CA GLY A 261 -23.70 4.47 21.37
C GLY A 261 -22.48 4.81 20.51
N PRO A 262 -22.44 4.39 19.23
CA PRO A 262 -21.26 4.42 18.36
C PRO A 262 -20.96 5.83 17.84
N TRP A 263 -21.00 6.88 18.67
CA TRP A 263 -20.94 8.26 18.20
C TRP A 263 -19.52 8.72 17.89
N LEU A 264 -18.54 8.21 18.64
CA LEU A 264 -17.14 8.66 18.55
C LEU A 264 -16.45 8.12 17.29
N VAL A 265 -16.78 6.91 16.84
CA VAL A 265 -16.21 6.33 15.60
C VAL A 265 -16.59 7.15 14.37
N PRO A 266 -17.87 7.50 14.13
CA PRO A 266 -18.30 8.44 13.11
C PRO A 266 -17.59 9.79 13.14
N VAL A 267 -17.43 10.36 14.34
CA VAL A 267 -16.71 11.62 14.55
C VAL A 267 -15.26 11.46 14.08
N VAL A 268 -14.58 10.41 14.52
CA VAL A 268 -13.17 10.14 14.20
C VAL A 268 -12.99 9.85 12.71
N VAL A 269 -13.87 9.06 12.09
CA VAL A 269 -13.83 8.81 10.65
C VAL A 269 -13.94 10.13 9.89
N LYS A 270 -14.98 10.94 10.14
CA LYS A 270 -15.13 12.25 9.48
C LYS A 270 -13.95 13.18 9.74
N TRP A 271 -13.36 13.14 10.93
CA TRP A 271 -12.17 13.89 11.28
C TRP A 271 -10.94 13.44 10.47
N ILE A 272 -10.70 12.13 10.35
CA ILE A 272 -9.64 11.55 9.50
C ILE A 272 -9.82 11.98 8.03
N LEU A 273 -11.06 11.96 7.54
CA LEU A 273 -11.37 12.32 6.16
C LEU A 273 -11.11 13.80 5.84
N LYS A 274 -11.12 14.65 6.87
CA LYS A 274 -10.68 16.05 6.82
C LYS A 274 -9.18 16.23 7.10
N GLY A 275 -8.40 15.15 7.06
CA GLY A 275 -6.95 15.15 7.29
C GLY A 275 -6.55 15.26 8.74
N ALA A 276 -7.46 14.91 9.66
CA ALA A 276 -7.24 14.92 11.09
C ALA A 276 -6.68 16.28 11.60
N PRO A 277 -7.37 17.41 11.35
CA PRO A 277 -6.92 18.73 11.77
C PRO A 277 -6.85 18.79 13.29
N THR A 278 -5.83 19.45 13.82
CA THR A 278 -5.58 19.61 15.26
C THR A 278 -5.91 21.01 15.76
N ASN A 279 -6.16 21.95 14.85
CA ASN A 279 -6.50 23.33 15.16
C ASN A 279 -7.34 23.96 14.03
N GLN A 280 -8.05 25.05 14.36
CA GLN A 280 -9.06 25.66 13.49
C GLN A 280 -8.52 26.15 12.14
N SER A 281 -7.26 26.60 12.07
CA SER A 281 -6.62 27.01 10.81
C SER A 281 -6.51 25.88 9.79
N GLN A 282 -6.56 24.62 10.21
CA GLN A 282 -6.44 23.45 9.34
C GLN A 282 -7.76 22.96 8.76
N LEU A 283 -8.92 23.50 9.17
CA LEU A 283 -10.24 22.97 8.78
C LEU A 283 -10.61 23.22 7.32
N ASP A 284 -10.17 24.34 6.76
CA ASP A 284 -10.48 24.76 5.38
C ASP A 284 -9.35 24.42 4.41
N GLU A 285 -8.30 23.75 4.89
CA GLU A 285 -7.22 23.24 4.06
C GLU A 285 -7.70 22.00 3.30
N THR A 286 -7.57 22.01 1.98
CA THR A 286 -7.99 20.90 1.12
C THR A 286 -7.16 19.65 1.41
N VAL A 287 -7.83 18.60 1.90
CA VAL A 287 -7.25 17.26 2.14
C VAL A 287 -7.40 16.36 0.91
N VAL A 288 -7.34 16.99 -0.26
CA VAL A 288 -7.04 16.29 -1.51
C VAL A 288 -5.58 16.53 -1.71
N VAL A 289 -4.88 15.43 -1.77
CA VAL A 289 -3.46 15.45 -1.95
C VAL A 289 -3.21 15.99 -3.36
N PRO A 290 -2.48 17.11 -3.52
CA PRO A 290 -1.98 17.51 -4.82
C PRO A 290 -1.32 16.30 -5.49
N PRO A 291 -1.39 16.12 -6.81
CA PRO A 291 -0.71 15.01 -7.49
C PRO A 291 0.78 14.85 -7.10
N SER A 292 1.42 15.94 -6.64
CA SER A 292 2.79 15.97 -6.10
C SER A 292 2.98 15.42 -4.69
N LEU A 293 1.90 15.19 -3.93
CA LEU A 293 1.88 14.62 -2.58
C LEU A 293 1.20 13.24 -2.54
N VAL A 294 0.42 12.87 -3.57
CA VAL A 294 -0.06 11.49 -3.78
C VAL A 294 1.19 10.71 -4.12
N ARG A 295 1.32 9.45 -3.71
CA ARG A 295 2.51 8.66 -4.08
C ARG A 295 2.62 8.52 -5.61
N GLU A 296 3.21 9.48 -6.30
CA GLU A 296 4.51 9.21 -6.88
C GLU A 296 5.46 9.03 -5.70
N ARG A 297 6.23 7.94 -5.67
CA ARG A 297 7.26 7.73 -4.64
C ARG A 297 8.11 8.99 -4.47
N ASN A 298 7.76 9.85 -3.50
CA ASN A 298 8.50 11.05 -3.16
C ASN A 298 8.26 11.36 -1.67
N PHE A 299 9.14 10.81 -0.82
CA PHE A 299 9.80 11.65 0.18
C PHE A 299 10.46 12.84 -0.55
N PRO A 300 10.75 14.00 0.08
CA PRO A 300 11.36 15.10 -0.66
C PRO A 300 12.54 14.52 -1.43
N PRO A 301 12.65 14.76 -2.75
CA PRO A 301 13.68 14.11 -3.54
C PRO A 301 15.01 14.49 -2.89
N THR A 302 15.62 13.52 -2.22
CA THR A 302 17.08 13.49 -2.09
C THR A 302 17.67 13.72 -3.46
N PRO A 303 18.88 14.29 -3.53
CA PRO A 303 19.43 14.78 -4.78
C PRO A 303 19.30 13.75 -5.91
N ALA A 304 18.56 14.13 -6.95
CA ALA A 304 18.70 13.48 -8.23
C ALA A 304 20.14 13.70 -8.66
N PHE A 305 20.92 12.62 -8.67
CA PHE A 305 22.32 12.72 -9.02
C PHE A 305 22.49 12.63 -10.53
N GLU A 306 23.31 13.51 -11.09
CA GLU A 306 23.78 13.39 -12.46
C GLU A 306 24.42 12.01 -12.67
N LEU A 307 24.05 11.31 -13.74
CA LEU A 307 24.53 9.96 -14.04
C LEU A 307 26.06 9.91 -14.15
N SER A 308 26.68 10.99 -14.62
CA SER A 308 28.14 11.16 -14.69
C SER A 308 28.78 11.21 -13.29
N ALA A 309 28.19 11.95 -12.36
CA ALA A 309 28.65 12.03 -10.97
C ALA A 309 28.48 10.70 -10.24
N LEU A 310 27.36 9.99 -10.46
CA LEU A 310 27.14 8.65 -9.91
C LEU A 310 28.20 7.66 -10.39
N ARG A 311 28.47 7.65 -11.69
CA ARG A 311 29.50 6.77 -12.30
C ARG A 311 30.88 7.08 -11.75
N GLN A 312 31.21 8.36 -11.60
CA GLN A 312 32.50 8.78 -11.06
C GLN A 312 32.65 8.35 -9.59
N SER A 313 31.66 8.64 -8.75
CA SER A 313 31.66 8.24 -7.34
C SER A 313 31.70 6.71 -7.17
N HIS A 314 30.97 5.96 -8.01
CA HIS A 314 31.04 4.49 -8.01
C HIS A 314 32.42 3.97 -8.40
N LYS A 315 33.04 4.56 -9.42
CA LYS A 315 34.40 4.20 -9.81
C LYS A 315 35.43 4.47 -8.70
N GLU A 316 35.30 5.60 -8.01
CA GLU A 316 36.16 5.95 -6.87
C GLU A 316 35.99 4.96 -5.72
N LEU A 317 34.75 4.61 -5.36
CA LEU A 317 34.49 3.61 -4.33
C LEU A 317 35.07 2.24 -4.71
N LEU A 318 34.88 1.77 -5.95
CA LEU A 318 35.44 0.49 -6.38
C LEU A 318 36.97 0.49 -6.33
N ALA A 319 37.61 1.61 -6.69
CA ALA A 319 39.07 1.73 -6.60
C ALA A 319 39.57 1.70 -5.15
N GLU A 320 38.83 2.32 -4.21
CA GLU A 320 39.12 2.29 -2.77
C GLU A 320 38.96 0.88 -2.19
N LEU A 321 37.88 0.20 -2.55
CA LEU A 321 37.55 -1.13 -2.03
C LEU A 321 38.26 -2.28 -2.76
N GLN A 322 38.98 -2.01 -3.86
CA GLN A 322 39.53 -3.03 -4.76
C GLN A 322 40.27 -4.14 -4.01
N ARG A 323 41.23 -3.80 -3.14
CA ARG A 323 41.98 -4.81 -2.36
C ARG A 323 41.07 -5.64 -1.45
N GLN A 324 40.18 -4.99 -0.71
CA GLN A 324 39.28 -5.69 0.21
C GLN A 324 38.30 -6.61 -0.55
N SER A 325 37.87 -6.17 -1.74
CA SER A 325 37.02 -6.95 -2.63
C SER A 325 37.76 -8.15 -3.23
N ASP A 326 39.04 -7.99 -3.59
CA ASP A 326 39.90 -9.05 -4.10
C ASP A 326 40.21 -10.08 -3.01
N ASP A 327 40.45 -9.63 -1.77
CA ASP A 327 40.73 -10.49 -0.61
C ASP A 327 39.47 -11.23 -0.10
N ALA A 328 38.27 -10.72 -0.40
CA ALA A 328 37.01 -11.30 0.01
C ALA A 328 36.56 -12.39 -0.98
N GLU A 329 37.12 -13.59 -0.88
CA GLU A 329 36.83 -14.73 -1.76
C GLU A 329 35.63 -15.57 -1.28
N THR A 330 35.35 -15.57 0.02
CA THR A 330 34.25 -16.35 0.60
C THR A 330 32.98 -15.51 0.81
N ALA A 331 31.84 -16.19 0.91
CA ALA A 331 30.56 -15.53 1.17
C ALA A 331 30.55 -14.73 2.49
N ASP A 332 31.11 -15.29 3.57
CA ASP A 332 31.24 -14.59 4.85
C ASP A 332 32.12 -13.34 4.73
N GLN A 333 33.21 -13.41 3.97
CA GLN A 333 34.07 -12.25 3.73
C GLN A 333 33.34 -11.17 2.91
N LYS A 334 32.48 -11.56 1.95
CA LYS A 334 31.62 -10.60 1.23
C LYS A 334 30.59 -9.94 2.16
N ILE A 335 29.98 -10.69 3.08
CA ILE A 335 29.08 -10.11 4.11
C ILE A 335 29.86 -9.13 5.00
N GLN A 336 31.05 -9.52 5.49
CA GLN A 336 31.88 -8.65 6.32
C GLN A 336 32.28 -7.37 5.58
N LEU A 337 32.66 -7.47 4.30
CA LEU A 337 32.93 -6.30 3.47
C LEU A 337 31.70 -5.41 3.33
N ALA A 338 30.51 -5.99 3.18
CA ALA A 338 29.28 -5.22 3.15
C ALA A 338 29.03 -4.47 4.46
N ASP A 339 29.23 -5.12 5.61
CA ASP A 339 29.06 -4.50 6.94
C ASP A 339 30.06 -3.34 7.15
N VAL A 340 31.31 -3.47 6.66
CA VAL A 340 32.30 -2.38 6.65
C VAL A 340 31.81 -1.19 5.82
N VAL A 341 31.30 -1.43 4.62
CA VAL A 341 30.77 -0.37 3.74
C VAL A 341 29.53 0.28 4.34
N LEU A 342 28.67 -0.49 5.01
CA LEU A 342 27.51 0.05 5.74
C LEU A 342 27.94 0.97 6.87
N GLU A 343 28.94 0.60 7.65
CA GLU A 343 29.44 1.45 8.74
C GLU A 343 30.10 2.74 8.22
N GLN A 344 30.82 2.65 7.09
CA GLN A 344 31.33 3.84 6.38
C GLN A 344 30.17 4.76 5.95
N SER A 345 29.10 4.20 5.40
CA SER A 345 27.95 4.98 4.90
C SER A 345 27.23 5.78 5.98
N LYS A 346 27.18 5.28 7.22
CA LYS A 346 26.57 6.00 8.36
C LYS A 346 27.30 7.31 8.67
N ASN A 347 28.61 7.34 8.43
CA ASN A 347 29.48 8.48 8.72
C ASN A 347 29.77 9.34 7.48
N GLU A 348 29.28 8.95 6.29
CA GLU A 348 29.51 9.67 5.05
C GLU A 348 28.56 10.88 4.92
N ALA A 349 29.11 12.09 4.92
CA ALA A 349 28.33 13.33 4.84
C ALA A 349 27.86 13.63 3.40
N GLU A 350 28.59 13.16 2.38
CA GLU A 350 28.28 13.42 0.99
C GLU A 350 27.21 12.44 0.47
N ALA A 351 26.01 12.95 0.17
CA ALA A 351 24.85 12.13 -0.17
C ALA A 351 25.08 11.16 -1.33
N ILE A 352 25.86 11.55 -2.36
CA ILE A 352 26.15 10.71 -3.53
C ILE A 352 27.05 9.54 -3.17
N LYS A 353 28.08 9.76 -2.33
CA LYS A 353 28.97 8.71 -1.85
C LYS A 353 28.23 7.75 -0.94
N ARG A 354 27.41 8.28 -0.03
CA ARG A 354 26.56 7.46 0.85
C ARG A 354 25.64 6.55 0.03
N TYR A 355 24.96 7.09 -0.99
CA TYR A 355 24.10 6.30 -1.87
C TYR A 355 24.87 5.19 -2.59
N VAL A 356 26.03 5.50 -3.16
CA VAL A 356 26.89 4.55 -3.87
C VAL A 356 27.40 3.46 -2.92
N GLN A 357 27.80 3.80 -1.70
CA GLN A 357 28.21 2.86 -0.65
C GLN A 357 27.06 1.91 -0.27
N LEU A 358 25.88 2.45 0.05
CA LEU A 358 24.70 1.64 0.40
C LEU A 358 24.35 0.66 -0.73
N ARG A 359 24.38 1.11 -1.98
CA ARG A 359 24.15 0.25 -3.14
C ARG A 359 25.20 -0.83 -3.32
N GLN A 360 26.47 -0.51 -3.05
CA GLN A 360 27.56 -1.48 -3.12
C GLN A 360 27.45 -2.52 -2.00
N ALA A 361 27.04 -2.10 -0.80
CA ALA A 361 26.74 -3.00 0.31
C ALA A 361 25.61 -3.99 -0.03
N CYS A 362 24.53 -3.55 -0.70
CA CYS A 362 23.50 -4.48 -1.18
C CYS A 362 24.10 -5.58 -2.08
N GLN A 363 24.99 -5.21 -3.00
CA GLN A 363 25.63 -6.19 -3.89
C GLN A 363 26.49 -7.19 -3.12
N TYR A 364 27.33 -6.71 -2.20
CA TYR A 364 28.16 -7.61 -1.38
C TYR A 364 27.34 -8.52 -0.47
N LEU A 365 26.25 -8.03 0.12
CA LEU A 365 25.32 -8.87 0.89
C LEU A 365 24.70 -9.96 0.01
N ALA A 366 24.22 -9.62 -1.20
CA ALA A 366 23.63 -10.60 -2.11
C ALA A 366 24.66 -11.65 -2.59
N MET A 367 25.86 -11.21 -2.99
CA MET A 367 26.97 -12.12 -3.36
C MET A 367 27.43 -12.99 -2.19
N GLY A 368 27.28 -12.51 -0.96
CA GLY A 368 27.57 -13.25 0.26
C GLY A 368 26.44 -14.20 0.71
N GLY A 369 25.37 -14.37 -0.07
CA GLY A 369 24.26 -15.24 0.28
C GLY A 369 23.22 -14.62 1.23
N ALA A 370 23.40 -13.38 1.66
CA ALA A 370 22.50 -12.67 2.57
C ALA A 370 21.41 -11.88 1.81
N PHE A 371 20.71 -12.54 0.87
CA PHE A 371 19.79 -11.86 -0.06
C PHE A 371 18.65 -11.11 0.63
N LYS A 372 17.95 -11.70 1.62
CA LYS A 372 16.91 -11.01 2.39
C LYS A 372 17.39 -9.70 3.04
N ARG A 373 18.61 -9.68 3.59
CA ARG A 373 19.22 -8.45 4.16
C ARG A 373 19.44 -7.42 3.06
N ALA A 374 19.98 -7.85 1.93
CA ALA A 374 20.24 -6.99 0.79
C ALA A 374 18.95 -6.37 0.20
N ALA A 375 17.88 -7.17 0.10
CA ALA A 375 16.58 -6.74 -0.40
C ALA A 375 15.89 -5.74 0.55
N THR A 376 16.03 -5.96 1.86
CA THR A 376 15.52 -5.05 2.90
C THR A 376 16.24 -3.70 2.83
N LEU A 377 17.57 -3.73 2.79
CA LEU A 377 18.39 -2.54 2.62
C LEU A 377 18.06 -1.79 1.32
N LEU A 378 17.87 -2.49 0.21
CA LEU A 378 17.49 -1.85 -1.06
C LEU A 378 16.12 -1.15 -0.97
N ALA A 379 15.16 -1.72 -0.23
CA ALA A 379 13.88 -1.08 0.04
C ALA A 379 14.05 0.20 0.87
N GLU A 380 14.89 0.17 1.91
CA GLU A 380 15.25 1.36 2.70
C GLU A 380 15.92 2.45 1.84
N ILE A 381 16.86 2.07 0.98
CA ILE A 381 17.49 2.99 0.01
C ILE A 381 16.41 3.60 -0.90
N SER A 382 15.43 2.81 -1.37
CA SER A 382 14.34 3.30 -2.23
C SER A 382 13.37 4.27 -1.55
N ASN A 383 13.29 4.25 -0.22
CA ASN A 383 12.55 5.24 0.56
C ASN A 383 13.34 6.55 0.71
N GLN A 384 14.67 6.47 0.64
CA GLN A 384 15.57 7.59 0.83
C GLN A 384 16.03 8.23 -0.47
N TYR A 385 16.16 7.50 -1.58
CA TYR A 385 16.78 7.97 -2.83
C TYR A 385 15.88 7.77 -4.05
N GLN A 386 15.90 8.75 -4.97
CA GLN A 386 15.25 8.60 -6.28
C GLN A 386 16.19 7.89 -7.26
N PHE A 387 15.84 6.66 -7.63
CA PHE A 387 16.52 5.88 -8.65
C PHE A 387 15.57 4.86 -9.25
N ASP A 388 16.00 4.27 -10.37
CA ASP A 388 15.32 3.12 -10.95
C ASP A 388 15.47 1.89 -10.02
N VAL A 389 14.48 1.73 -9.14
CA VAL A 389 14.40 0.61 -8.20
C VAL A 389 14.35 -0.72 -8.94
N HIS A 390 13.75 -0.74 -10.14
CA HIS A 390 13.46 -1.99 -10.80
C HIS A 390 14.73 -2.60 -11.37
N HIS A 391 15.52 -1.75 -12.03
CA HIS A 391 16.88 -2.08 -12.44
C HIS A 391 17.77 -2.48 -11.27
N ALA A 392 17.64 -1.81 -10.11
CA ALA A 392 18.42 -2.17 -8.93
C ALA A 392 18.05 -3.55 -8.36
N GLN A 393 16.76 -3.89 -8.31
CA GLN A 393 16.26 -5.18 -7.87
C GLN A 393 16.67 -6.32 -8.82
N LEU A 394 16.60 -6.11 -10.14
CA LEU A 394 17.08 -7.09 -11.13
C LEU A 394 18.59 -7.31 -11.02
N ARG A 395 19.37 -6.25 -10.80
CA ARG A 395 20.80 -6.38 -10.50
C ARG A 395 21.07 -7.13 -9.20
N LEU A 396 20.21 -6.97 -8.21
CA LEU A 396 20.34 -7.67 -6.94
C LEU A 396 20.12 -9.18 -7.10
N LEU A 397 19.11 -9.59 -7.88
CA LEU A 397 18.88 -10.99 -8.23
C LEU A 397 20.09 -11.58 -8.97
N LYS A 398 20.64 -10.84 -9.94
CA LYS A 398 21.84 -11.26 -10.65
C LYS A 398 23.03 -11.44 -9.71
N ALA A 399 23.26 -10.49 -8.80
CA ALA A 399 24.34 -10.58 -7.81
C ALA A 399 24.15 -11.78 -6.86
N ALA A 400 22.91 -12.13 -6.52
CA ALA A 400 22.58 -13.31 -5.74
C ALA A 400 22.90 -14.62 -6.50
N GLN A 401 22.59 -14.67 -7.80
CA GLN A 401 22.95 -15.81 -8.67
C GLN A 401 24.47 -15.97 -8.88
N GLU A 402 25.24 -14.90 -8.69
CA GLU A 402 26.71 -14.91 -8.72
C GLU A 402 27.33 -15.32 -7.36
N SER A 403 26.52 -15.60 -6.33
CA SER A 403 27.01 -16.04 -5.03
C SER A 403 27.73 -17.38 -5.10
N THR A 404 28.76 -17.55 -4.26
CA THR A 404 29.46 -18.83 -4.08
C THR A 404 28.73 -19.76 -3.11
N VAL A 405 27.76 -19.24 -2.35
CA VAL A 405 26.87 -20.03 -1.49
C VAL A 405 25.55 -20.22 -2.19
N ASP A 406 24.99 -21.43 -2.07
CA ASP A 406 23.67 -21.73 -2.59
C ASP A 406 22.61 -20.95 -1.81
N ILE A 407 21.97 -20.00 -2.50
CA ILE A 407 20.83 -19.26 -1.96
C ILE A 407 19.59 -20.05 -2.35
N PRO A 408 18.70 -20.42 -1.41
CA PRO A 408 17.50 -21.17 -1.74
C PRO A 408 16.70 -20.48 -2.85
N GLY A 409 16.52 -21.16 -3.99
CA GLY A 409 15.83 -20.56 -5.14
C GLY A 409 14.41 -20.08 -4.81
N ASP A 410 13.74 -20.71 -3.84
CA ASP A 410 12.44 -20.26 -3.32
C ASP A 410 12.47 -18.84 -2.77
N GLU A 411 13.56 -18.43 -2.11
CA GLU A 411 13.73 -17.07 -1.59
C GLU A 411 13.78 -16.06 -2.74
N LEU A 412 14.58 -16.35 -3.78
CA LEU A 412 14.76 -15.48 -4.94
C LEU A 412 13.51 -15.42 -5.82
N ILE A 413 12.85 -16.56 -6.04
CA ILE A 413 11.59 -16.66 -6.79
C ILE A 413 10.49 -15.88 -6.06
N THR A 414 10.35 -16.07 -4.75
CA THR A 414 9.33 -15.36 -3.95
C THR A 414 9.54 -13.85 -4.01
N ALA A 415 10.78 -13.37 -3.87
CA ALA A 415 11.08 -11.95 -3.98
C ALA A 415 10.80 -11.39 -5.38
N SER A 416 11.18 -12.13 -6.43
CA SER A 416 10.94 -11.75 -7.82
C SER A 416 9.44 -11.63 -8.11
N LEU A 417 8.64 -12.62 -7.71
CA LEU A 417 7.19 -12.60 -7.93
C LEU A 417 6.50 -11.47 -7.17
N ARG A 418 6.90 -11.21 -5.92
CA ARG A 418 6.40 -10.06 -5.17
C ARG A 418 6.72 -8.73 -5.89
N TRP A 419 7.93 -8.57 -6.43
CA TRP A 419 8.26 -7.37 -7.19
C TRP A 419 7.52 -7.29 -8.53
N ALA A 420 7.21 -8.43 -9.15
CA ALA A 420 6.36 -8.51 -10.33
C ALA A 420 4.92 -8.04 -10.03
N ASP A 421 4.33 -8.54 -8.94
CA ASP A 421 3.00 -8.12 -8.46
C ASP A 421 2.98 -6.60 -8.23
N ASN A 422 3.92 -6.08 -7.45
CA ASN A 422 4.03 -4.64 -7.17
C ASN A 422 4.19 -3.79 -8.44
N ALA A 423 4.93 -4.28 -9.45
CA ALA A 423 5.10 -3.56 -10.72
C ALA A 423 3.82 -3.60 -11.56
N SER A 424 3.11 -4.72 -11.57
CA SER A 424 1.81 -4.86 -12.23
C SER A 424 0.75 -3.95 -11.61
N ASP A 425 0.71 -3.81 -10.29
CA ASP A 425 -0.25 -2.97 -9.55
C ASP A 425 -0.17 -1.49 -9.94
N ILE A 426 1.02 -1.03 -10.37
CA ILE A 426 1.26 0.34 -10.83
C ILE A 426 1.40 0.45 -12.35
N HIS A 427 0.94 -0.56 -13.10
CA HIS A 427 0.93 -0.63 -14.56
C HIS A 427 2.31 -0.60 -15.24
N GLN A 428 3.34 -1.07 -14.55
CA GLN A 428 4.69 -1.23 -15.08
C GLN A 428 4.94 -2.67 -15.56
N TYR A 429 4.21 -3.08 -16.60
CA TYR A 429 4.18 -4.44 -17.11
C TYR A 429 5.50 -4.91 -17.75
N GLU A 430 6.31 -4.00 -18.30
CA GLU A 430 7.69 -4.29 -18.74
C GLU A 430 8.52 -4.84 -17.56
N HIS A 431 8.58 -4.12 -16.44
CA HIS A 431 9.30 -4.57 -15.24
C HIS A 431 8.69 -5.84 -14.64
N ALA A 432 7.35 -5.95 -14.59
CA ALA A 432 6.69 -7.17 -14.13
C ALA A 432 7.09 -8.39 -14.98
N THR A 433 7.20 -8.22 -16.30
CA THR A 433 7.67 -9.26 -17.22
C THR A 433 9.10 -9.66 -16.91
N ASP A 434 9.99 -8.69 -16.69
CA ASP A 434 11.40 -8.95 -16.37
C ASP A 434 11.57 -9.73 -15.06
N TYR A 435 10.76 -9.44 -14.03
CA TYR A 435 10.80 -10.20 -12.79
C TYR A 435 10.30 -11.63 -12.92
N VAL A 436 9.21 -11.85 -13.65
CA VAL A 436 8.71 -13.22 -13.89
C VAL A 436 9.73 -14.00 -14.73
N ALA A 437 10.39 -13.36 -15.69
CA ALA A 437 11.47 -13.98 -16.46
C ALA A 437 12.69 -14.32 -15.58
N ALA A 438 13.04 -13.46 -14.63
CA ALA A 438 14.10 -13.74 -13.65
C ALA A 438 13.73 -14.95 -12.78
N ALA A 439 12.51 -15.00 -12.25
CA ALA A 439 12.00 -16.16 -11.50
C ALA A 439 12.03 -17.45 -12.33
N GLN A 440 11.68 -17.38 -13.62
CA GLN A 440 11.71 -18.52 -14.53
C GLN A 440 13.13 -19.03 -14.75
N SER A 441 14.10 -18.13 -14.92
CA SER A 441 15.51 -18.50 -15.06
C SER A 441 16.05 -19.19 -13.80
N ILE A 442 15.60 -18.78 -12.61
CA ILE A 442 15.99 -19.40 -11.34
C ILE A 442 15.36 -20.79 -11.24
N ALA A 443 14.05 -20.92 -11.51
CA ALA A 443 13.35 -22.20 -11.52
C ALA A 443 13.99 -23.22 -12.48
N ALA A 444 14.40 -22.78 -13.67
CA ALA A 444 15.12 -23.60 -14.64
C ALA A 444 16.50 -24.06 -14.16
N THR A 445 17.22 -23.20 -13.45
CA THR A 445 18.52 -23.54 -12.85
C THR A 445 18.35 -24.62 -11.78
N ASP A 446 17.29 -24.50 -10.97
CA ASP A 446 16.91 -25.44 -9.91
C ASP A 446 16.21 -26.71 -10.44
N GLN A 447 15.97 -26.82 -11.76
CA GLN A 447 15.26 -27.94 -12.41
C GLN A 447 13.81 -28.14 -11.90
N ARG A 448 13.10 -27.04 -11.59
CA ARG A 448 11.71 -27.04 -11.13
C ARG A 448 10.74 -26.94 -12.30
N THR A 449 10.60 -28.02 -13.05
CA THR A 449 9.87 -28.06 -14.32
C THR A 449 8.38 -27.69 -14.20
N ASP A 450 7.73 -28.05 -13.10
CA ASP A 450 6.34 -27.70 -12.80
C ASP A 450 6.17 -26.18 -12.60
N LEU A 451 7.11 -25.55 -11.91
CA LEU A 451 7.12 -24.12 -11.67
C LEU A 451 7.47 -23.33 -12.95
N GLU A 452 8.37 -23.85 -13.79
CA GLU A 452 8.68 -23.25 -15.10
C GLU A 452 7.44 -23.14 -16.01
N GLU A 453 6.57 -24.16 -16.02
CA GLU A 453 5.31 -24.14 -16.78
C GLU A 453 4.34 -23.08 -16.22
N GLN A 454 4.26 -22.94 -14.89
CA GLN A 454 3.47 -21.89 -14.25
C GLN A 454 3.96 -20.49 -14.62
N LEU A 455 5.27 -20.25 -14.54
CA LEU A 455 5.89 -18.95 -14.87
C LEU A 455 5.77 -18.62 -16.36
N SER A 456 5.86 -19.63 -17.24
CA SER A 456 5.65 -19.47 -18.69
C SER A 456 4.25 -18.93 -19.01
N ARG A 457 3.22 -19.46 -18.33
CA ARG A 457 1.84 -18.99 -18.50
C ARG A 457 1.66 -17.57 -18.00
N ARG A 458 2.27 -17.24 -16.86
CA ARG A 458 2.26 -15.88 -16.32
C ARG A 458 2.89 -14.87 -17.29
N LEU A 459 4.02 -15.21 -17.92
CA LEU A 459 4.63 -14.40 -18.98
C LEU A 459 3.71 -14.25 -20.20
N ALA A 460 3.02 -15.31 -20.60
CA ALA A 460 2.07 -15.25 -21.71
C ALA A 460 0.90 -14.29 -21.41
N GLY A 461 0.44 -14.23 -20.16
CA GLY A 461 -0.58 -13.29 -19.69
C GLY A 461 -0.12 -11.83 -19.65
N LEU A 462 1.15 -11.58 -19.26
CA LEU A 462 1.71 -10.22 -19.23
C LEU A 462 2.01 -9.65 -20.63
N LYS A 463 2.35 -10.50 -21.60
CA LYS A 463 2.80 -10.08 -22.93
C LYS A 463 1.88 -9.07 -23.65
N PRO A 464 0.54 -9.26 -23.70
CA PRO A 464 -0.36 -8.27 -24.30
C PRO A 464 -0.30 -6.90 -23.61
N LEU A 465 -0.23 -6.88 -22.27
CA LEU A 465 -0.15 -5.66 -21.45
C LEU A 465 1.17 -4.93 -21.68
N THR A 466 2.29 -5.66 -21.69
CA THR A 466 3.61 -5.13 -22.00
C THR A 466 3.66 -4.52 -23.41
N THR A 467 3.06 -5.20 -24.39
CA THR A 467 2.96 -4.69 -25.76
C THR A 467 2.12 -3.41 -25.82
N ALA A 468 1.04 -3.32 -25.04
CA ALA A 468 0.21 -2.12 -24.95
C ALA A 468 0.98 -0.96 -24.27
N GLN A 469 1.72 -1.22 -23.20
CA GLN A 469 2.56 -0.25 -22.50
C GLN A 469 3.63 0.34 -23.43
N GLN A 470 4.35 -0.52 -24.17
CA GLN A 470 5.40 -0.08 -25.09
C GLN A 470 4.89 0.91 -26.14
N LYS A 471 3.66 0.72 -26.62
CA LYS A 471 3.02 1.62 -27.61
C LYS A 471 2.71 3.02 -27.08
N VAL A 472 2.65 3.19 -25.77
CA VAL A 472 2.38 4.47 -25.09
C VAL A 472 3.58 4.97 -24.27
N SER A 473 4.73 4.29 -24.36
CA SER A 473 5.93 4.59 -23.58
C SER A 473 6.40 6.03 -23.71
N SER A 474 6.24 6.63 -24.88
CA SER A 474 6.63 8.04 -25.11
C SER A 474 5.71 9.04 -24.42
N GLU A 475 4.44 8.67 -24.21
CA GLU A 475 3.39 9.47 -23.59
C GLU A 475 3.33 9.27 -22.06
N LEU A 476 3.78 8.11 -21.57
CA LEU A 476 3.85 7.82 -20.13
C LEU A 476 4.76 8.83 -19.41
N GLY A 477 4.20 9.48 -18.38
CA GLY A 477 4.90 10.50 -17.59
C GLY A 477 4.82 11.92 -18.13
N GLN A 478 4.21 12.14 -19.31
CA GLN A 478 3.91 13.51 -19.78
C GLN A 478 2.73 14.12 -19.00
N ALA A 479 2.76 15.44 -18.81
CA ALA A 479 1.62 16.15 -18.25
C ALA A 479 0.41 16.07 -19.21
N VAL A 480 -0.75 15.70 -18.70
CA VAL A 480 -1.97 15.46 -19.50
C VAL A 480 -2.33 16.66 -20.40
N ASP A 481 -2.12 17.89 -19.91
CA ASP A 481 -2.40 19.13 -20.65
C ASP A 481 -1.51 19.35 -21.88
N THR A 482 -0.35 18.68 -21.93
CA THR A 482 0.58 18.74 -23.07
C THR A 482 0.26 17.72 -24.16
N LEU A 483 -0.59 16.74 -23.86
CA LEU A 483 -0.96 15.68 -24.80
C LEU A 483 -1.98 16.19 -25.83
N ASN A 484 -1.75 15.85 -27.09
CA ASN A 484 -2.76 16.04 -28.14
C ASN A 484 -3.87 14.97 -28.06
N ALA A 485 -4.97 15.17 -28.79
CA ALA A 485 -6.14 14.29 -28.75
C ALA A 485 -5.82 12.83 -29.13
N ASP A 486 -4.90 12.58 -30.07
CA ASP A 486 -4.49 11.22 -30.45
C ASP A 486 -3.68 10.53 -29.36
N ALA A 487 -2.79 11.27 -28.69
CA ALA A 487 -2.03 10.77 -27.55
C ALA A 487 -2.96 10.48 -26.36
N LYS A 488 -3.94 11.35 -26.09
CA LYS A 488 -4.99 11.12 -25.09
C LYS A 488 -5.83 9.87 -25.42
N THR A 489 -6.19 9.66 -26.68
CA THR A 489 -6.85 8.40 -27.11
C THR A 489 -5.99 7.18 -26.81
N ARG A 490 -4.71 7.17 -27.20
CA ARG A 490 -3.82 6.01 -26.99
C ARG A 490 -3.62 5.72 -25.51
N LEU A 491 -3.32 6.75 -24.72
CA LEU A 491 -3.09 6.63 -23.29
C LEU A 491 -4.37 6.25 -22.53
N GLY A 492 -5.51 6.81 -22.94
CA GLY A 492 -6.83 6.45 -22.43
C GLY A 492 -7.20 4.99 -22.72
N LYS A 493 -6.93 4.50 -23.95
CA LYS A 493 -7.10 3.08 -24.30
C LYS A 493 -6.21 2.18 -23.45
N PHE A 494 -4.95 2.57 -23.25
CA PHE A 494 -4.04 1.81 -22.40
C PHE A 494 -4.57 1.71 -20.96
N PHE A 495 -4.89 2.83 -20.30
CA PHE A 495 -5.36 2.79 -18.91
C PHE A 495 -6.74 2.14 -18.78
N ALA A 496 -7.77 2.64 -19.48
CA ALA A 496 -9.14 2.13 -19.33
C ALA A 496 -9.30 0.72 -19.91
N LEU A 497 -8.81 0.49 -21.13
CA LEU A 497 -9.15 -0.71 -21.89
C LEU A 497 -8.10 -1.82 -21.84
N SER A 498 -6.84 -1.52 -21.50
CA SER A 498 -5.82 -2.56 -21.27
C SER A 498 -5.62 -2.82 -19.78
N CYS A 499 -5.47 -1.77 -18.97
CA CYS A 499 -5.16 -1.88 -17.54
C CYS A 499 -6.39 -1.95 -16.63
N ARG A 500 -7.60 -1.72 -17.17
CA ARG A 500 -8.86 -1.61 -16.40
C ARG A 500 -8.87 -0.45 -15.39
N ASP A 501 -7.95 0.51 -15.53
CA ASP A 501 -7.92 1.74 -14.75
C ASP A 501 -8.82 2.79 -15.41
N TRP A 502 -10.11 2.64 -15.16
CA TRP A 502 -11.16 3.54 -15.65
C TRP A 502 -10.99 4.96 -15.10
N GLN A 503 -10.46 5.12 -13.88
CA GLN A 503 -10.29 6.42 -13.24
C GLN A 503 -9.28 7.28 -14.00
N ARG A 504 -8.15 6.70 -14.43
CA ARG A 504 -7.16 7.40 -15.27
C ARG A 504 -7.57 7.45 -16.73
N GLY A 505 -8.18 6.39 -17.25
CA GLY A 505 -8.45 6.26 -18.68
C GLY A 505 -9.66 7.05 -19.17
N LEU A 506 -10.75 7.15 -18.39
CA LEU A 506 -11.97 7.84 -18.83
C LEU A 506 -11.76 9.33 -19.12
N PRO A 507 -11.09 10.13 -18.26
CA PRO A 507 -10.82 11.53 -18.57
C PRO A 507 -10.06 11.70 -19.88
N LEU A 508 -9.04 10.86 -20.10
CA LEU A 508 -8.23 10.89 -21.34
C LEU A 508 -9.06 10.55 -22.58
N LEU A 509 -9.90 9.51 -22.51
CA LEU A 509 -10.79 9.13 -23.61
C LEU A 509 -11.83 10.23 -23.90
N SER A 510 -12.35 10.89 -22.87
CA SER A 510 -13.37 11.96 -23.01
C SER A 510 -12.87 13.21 -23.77
N GLU A 511 -11.55 13.37 -23.85
CA GLU A 511 -10.86 14.43 -24.59
C GLU A 511 -10.10 13.89 -25.82
N GLY A 512 -10.23 12.60 -26.10
CA GLY A 512 -9.56 11.93 -27.21
C GLY A 512 -10.10 12.32 -28.58
N SER A 513 -9.42 11.82 -29.60
CA SER A 513 -9.77 11.91 -31.02
C SER A 513 -10.71 10.80 -31.50
N ASP A 514 -10.78 9.66 -30.81
CA ASP A 514 -11.68 8.55 -31.15
C ASP A 514 -13.12 8.90 -30.73
N MET A 515 -13.95 9.29 -31.69
CA MET A 515 -15.29 9.82 -31.41
C MET A 515 -16.21 8.81 -30.71
N SER A 516 -16.05 7.51 -30.96
CA SER A 516 -16.88 6.48 -30.34
C SER A 516 -16.55 6.34 -28.85
N LEU A 517 -15.26 6.19 -28.54
CA LEU A 517 -14.81 6.07 -27.15
C LEU A 517 -14.94 7.38 -26.38
N LYS A 518 -14.78 8.52 -27.05
CA LYS A 518 -15.02 9.83 -26.49
C LYS A 518 -16.46 10.00 -26.01
N ALA A 519 -17.43 9.65 -26.85
CA ALA A 519 -18.84 9.73 -26.50
C ALA A 519 -19.16 8.83 -25.31
N CYS A 520 -18.68 7.57 -25.33
CA CYS A 520 -18.85 6.65 -24.21
C CYS A 520 -18.25 7.22 -22.92
N ALA A 521 -17.00 7.68 -22.96
CA ALA A 521 -16.32 8.20 -21.77
C ALA A 521 -16.99 9.45 -21.19
N GLN A 522 -17.52 10.35 -22.02
CA GLN A 522 -18.23 11.54 -21.56
C GLN A 522 -19.54 11.20 -20.84
N ILE A 523 -20.31 10.24 -21.37
CA ILE A 523 -21.54 9.78 -20.72
C ILE A 523 -21.20 9.06 -19.42
N ASP A 524 -20.19 8.20 -19.45
CA ASP A 524 -19.75 7.41 -18.30
C ASP A 524 -19.28 8.31 -17.15
N LEU A 525 -18.46 9.33 -17.42
CA LEU A 525 -18.03 10.35 -16.46
C LEU A 525 -19.17 11.20 -15.89
N ALA A 526 -20.29 11.32 -16.60
CA ALA A 526 -21.47 12.02 -16.11
C ALA A 526 -22.29 11.17 -15.11
N THR A 527 -21.83 9.94 -14.81
CA THR A 527 -22.39 9.03 -13.81
C THR A 527 -23.91 8.86 -13.94
N PRO A 528 -24.40 8.25 -15.03
CA PRO A 528 -25.83 8.05 -15.24
C PRO A 528 -26.46 7.28 -14.07
N GLU A 529 -27.66 7.68 -13.63
CA GLU A 529 -28.30 7.11 -12.45
C GLU A 529 -29.44 6.12 -12.76
N SER A 530 -30.06 6.24 -13.94
CA SER A 530 -31.20 5.39 -14.31
C SER A 530 -30.73 4.09 -14.96
N SER A 531 -31.44 2.98 -14.68
CA SER A 531 -31.10 1.68 -15.25
C SER A 531 -31.27 1.60 -16.77
N ALA A 532 -32.17 2.40 -17.34
CA ALA A 532 -32.26 2.57 -18.79
C ALA A 532 -30.97 3.22 -19.36
N ALA A 533 -30.44 4.23 -18.68
CA ALA A 533 -29.18 4.87 -19.06
C ALA A 533 -27.97 3.93 -18.87
N HIS A 534 -27.96 3.11 -17.81
CA HIS A 534 -26.94 2.07 -17.60
C HIS A 534 -26.92 1.04 -18.73
N ILE A 535 -28.09 0.53 -19.14
CA ILE A 535 -28.20 -0.43 -20.26
C ILE A 535 -27.71 0.21 -21.56
N GLU A 536 -28.07 1.46 -21.80
CA GLU A 536 -27.68 2.18 -23.02
C GLU A 536 -26.17 2.40 -23.09
N ILE A 537 -25.54 2.91 -22.03
CA ILE A 537 -24.08 3.10 -22.02
C ILE A 537 -23.34 1.75 -22.06
N ALA A 538 -23.89 0.68 -21.47
CA ALA A 538 -23.32 -0.66 -21.58
C ALA A 538 -23.24 -1.13 -23.04
N ARG A 539 -24.32 -0.93 -23.81
CA ARG A 539 -24.36 -1.27 -25.24
C ARG A 539 -23.40 -0.42 -26.06
N GLN A 540 -23.30 0.88 -25.77
CA GLN A 540 -22.36 1.76 -26.47
C GLN A 540 -20.90 1.35 -26.25
N TRP A 541 -20.53 0.97 -25.02
CA TRP A 541 -19.21 0.40 -24.75
C TRP A 541 -18.98 -0.90 -25.52
N GLN A 542 -19.98 -1.79 -25.57
CA GLN A 542 -19.90 -3.03 -26.34
C GLN A 542 -19.65 -2.76 -27.83
N ASP A 543 -20.43 -1.85 -28.43
CA ASP A 543 -20.32 -1.48 -29.84
C ASP A 543 -18.97 -0.81 -30.15
N ALA A 544 -18.46 0.04 -29.25
CA ALA A 544 -17.17 0.69 -29.38
C ALA A 544 -15.99 -0.31 -29.44
N GLY A 545 -16.15 -1.50 -28.85
CA GLY A 545 -15.13 -2.56 -28.85
C GLY A 545 -14.96 -3.31 -30.18
N THR A 546 -15.91 -3.20 -31.10
CA THR A 546 -15.96 -4.02 -32.33
C THR A 546 -14.76 -3.86 -33.27
N THR A 547 -14.11 -2.70 -33.24
CA THR A 547 -12.96 -2.37 -34.12
C THR A 547 -11.62 -2.38 -33.38
N LEU A 548 -11.62 -2.70 -32.07
CA LEU A 548 -10.44 -2.67 -31.22
C LEU A 548 -9.69 -4.02 -31.22
N THR A 549 -8.47 -4.01 -30.67
CA THR A 549 -7.73 -5.27 -30.44
C THR A 549 -8.47 -6.15 -29.43
N THR A 550 -8.16 -7.45 -29.38
CA THR A 550 -8.82 -8.37 -28.43
C THR A 550 -8.73 -7.87 -26.98
N LEU A 551 -7.57 -7.40 -26.54
CA LEU A 551 -7.36 -6.90 -25.18
C LEU A 551 -8.21 -5.65 -24.88
N GLU A 552 -8.22 -4.70 -25.81
CA GLU A 552 -9.00 -3.46 -25.67
C GLU A 552 -10.51 -3.71 -25.73
N ARG A 553 -10.96 -4.62 -26.62
CA ARG A 553 -12.36 -5.05 -26.72
C ARG A 553 -12.83 -5.72 -25.44
N GLN A 554 -11.99 -6.58 -24.84
CA GLN A 554 -12.26 -7.14 -23.53
C GLN A 554 -12.47 -6.04 -22.48
N GLY A 555 -11.75 -4.92 -22.59
CA GLY A 555 -11.96 -3.76 -21.70
C GLY A 555 -13.28 -3.05 -21.90
N THR A 556 -13.68 -2.81 -23.14
CA THR A 556 -14.99 -2.21 -23.37
C THR A 556 -16.11 -3.15 -22.93
N HIS A 557 -15.94 -4.46 -23.09
CA HIS A 557 -16.86 -5.46 -22.58
C HIS A 557 -16.89 -5.52 -21.05
N ASP A 558 -15.76 -5.38 -20.37
CA ASP A 558 -15.74 -5.29 -18.90
C ASP A 558 -16.54 -4.08 -18.41
N ARG A 559 -16.34 -2.89 -19.01
CA ARG A 559 -17.15 -1.71 -18.65
C ARG A 559 -18.63 -1.89 -18.98
N SER A 560 -18.92 -2.51 -20.12
CA SER A 560 -20.29 -2.87 -20.51
C SER A 560 -20.94 -3.74 -19.43
N ARG A 561 -20.23 -4.76 -18.96
CA ARG A 561 -20.68 -5.62 -17.87
C ARG A 561 -20.94 -4.83 -16.59
N GLN A 562 -20.04 -3.96 -16.18
CA GLN A 562 -20.22 -3.16 -14.96
C GLN A 562 -21.52 -2.36 -15.00
N TRP A 563 -21.83 -1.72 -16.12
CA TRP A 563 -23.08 -0.99 -16.30
C TRP A 563 -24.31 -1.89 -16.37
N TYR A 564 -24.24 -3.04 -17.04
CA TYR A 564 -25.34 -4.01 -16.98
C TYR A 564 -25.60 -4.50 -15.55
N LEU A 565 -24.55 -4.77 -14.78
CA LEU A 565 -24.68 -5.16 -13.37
C LEU A 565 -25.30 -4.09 -12.50
N ALA A 566 -24.97 -2.81 -12.74
CA ALA A 566 -25.60 -1.69 -12.04
C ALA A 566 -27.10 -1.56 -12.36
N ALA A 567 -27.51 -1.97 -13.57
CA ALA A 567 -28.92 -1.96 -13.97
C ALA A 567 -29.73 -3.09 -13.31
N LEU A 568 -29.17 -4.29 -13.15
CA LEU A 568 -29.90 -5.50 -12.76
C LEU A 568 -30.81 -5.37 -11.52
N PRO A 569 -30.40 -4.72 -10.40
CA PRO A 569 -31.21 -4.67 -9.18
C PRO A 569 -32.59 -3.99 -9.34
N SER A 570 -32.76 -3.12 -10.34
CA SER A 570 -34.03 -2.43 -10.59
C SER A 570 -34.90 -3.13 -11.65
N LEU A 571 -34.37 -4.14 -12.34
CA LEU A 571 -35.05 -4.85 -13.41
C LEU A 571 -35.82 -6.04 -12.85
N SER A 572 -36.91 -6.42 -13.52
CA SER A 572 -37.70 -7.59 -13.17
C SER A 572 -38.21 -8.32 -14.41
N GLY A 573 -38.59 -9.59 -14.25
CA GLY A 573 -39.14 -10.40 -15.34
C GLY A 573 -38.20 -10.55 -16.54
N SER A 574 -38.76 -10.43 -17.75
CA SER A 574 -38.05 -10.68 -19.00
C SER A 574 -36.90 -9.72 -19.28
N GLU A 575 -36.98 -8.46 -18.80
CA GLU A 575 -35.89 -7.49 -18.99
C GLU A 575 -34.64 -7.90 -18.20
N HIS A 576 -34.82 -8.37 -16.95
CA HIS A 576 -33.73 -8.91 -16.14
C HIS A 576 -33.09 -10.13 -16.83
N GLU A 577 -33.90 -11.07 -17.31
CA GLU A 577 -33.41 -12.26 -18.03
C GLU A 577 -32.63 -11.89 -19.30
N GLN A 578 -33.10 -10.89 -20.05
CA GLN A 578 -32.43 -10.40 -21.25
C GLN A 578 -31.05 -9.79 -20.93
N ILE A 579 -30.94 -8.95 -19.88
CA ILE A 579 -29.66 -8.35 -19.51
C ILE A 579 -28.67 -9.40 -19.00
N VAL A 580 -29.12 -10.41 -18.24
CA VAL A 580 -28.28 -11.57 -17.88
C VAL A 580 -27.79 -12.31 -19.14
N ALA A 581 -28.65 -12.50 -20.13
CA ALA A 581 -28.27 -13.11 -21.40
C ALA A 581 -27.28 -12.23 -22.18
N ASP A 582 -27.41 -10.90 -22.15
CA ASP A 582 -26.50 -9.99 -22.84
C ASP A 582 -25.11 -9.96 -22.18
N ILE A 583 -25.03 -9.95 -20.84
CA ILE A 583 -23.77 -10.13 -20.11
C ILE A 583 -23.06 -11.42 -20.55
N SER A 584 -23.81 -12.51 -20.75
CA SER A 584 -23.23 -13.80 -21.14
C SER A 584 -22.64 -13.85 -22.55
N LYS A 585 -22.94 -12.86 -23.40
CA LYS A 585 -22.40 -12.73 -24.77
C LYS A 585 -21.15 -11.86 -24.84
N LEU A 586 -20.81 -11.16 -23.77
CA LEU A 586 -19.62 -10.32 -23.74
C LEU A 586 -18.38 -11.21 -23.85
N ASP A 587 -17.49 -10.87 -24.79
CA ASP A 587 -16.13 -11.41 -24.89
C ASP A 587 -15.31 -10.85 -23.73
N LEU A 588 -15.51 -11.43 -22.56
CA LEU A 588 -14.74 -11.18 -21.36
C LEU A 588 -13.65 -12.25 -21.27
N PRO A 589 -12.46 -11.90 -20.76
CA PRO A 589 -11.52 -12.90 -20.29
C PRO A 589 -12.26 -13.86 -19.36
N HIS A 590 -12.06 -15.16 -19.58
CA HIS A 590 -12.59 -16.17 -18.69
C HIS A 590 -11.45 -17.04 -18.20
N VAL A 591 -11.54 -17.41 -16.94
CA VAL A 591 -10.67 -18.37 -16.30
C VAL A 591 -11.51 -19.59 -15.97
N ASP A 592 -11.06 -20.72 -16.49
CA ASP A 592 -11.60 -22.01 -16.14
C ASP A 592 -10.86 -22.50 -14.90
N LEU A 593 -11.60 -22.70 -13.82
CA LEU A 593 -11.11 -23.33 -12.60
C LEU A 593 -11.54 -24.79 -12.61
N HIS A 594 -10.62 -25.64 -13.03
CA HIS A 594 -10.82 -27.06 -13.14
C HIS A 594 -10.51 -27.74 -11.81
N PHE A 595 -11.48 -28.41 -11.21
CA PHE A 595 -11.31 -29.13 -9.96
C PHE A 595 -11.39 -30.63 -10.21
N LYS A 596 -10.44 -31.39 -9.66
CA LYS A 596 -10.53 -32.84 -9.51
C LYS A 596 -10.28 -33.25 -8.07
N LEU A 597 -11.08 -34.17 -7.57
CA LEU A 597 -10.89 -34.73 -6.23
C LEU A 597 -11.54 -36.10 -6.12
N HIS A 598 -11.05 -36.90 -5.17
CA HIS A 598 -11.74 -38.10 -4.71
C HIS A 598 -12.58 -37.76 -3.49
N LEU A 599 -13.89 -38.05 -3.53
CA LEU A 599 -14.83 -37.69 -2.47
C LEU A 599 -15.54 -38.94 -1.96
N ASP A 600 -15.60 -39.07 -0.63
CA ASP A 600 -16.40 -40.05 0.10
C ASP A 600 -17.20 -39.30 1.16
N GLY A 601 -18.47 -39.00 0.87
CA GLY A 601 -19.34 -38.16 1.69
C GLY A 601 -19.66 -36.81 1.06
N ALA A 602 -19.62 -35.73 1.84
CA ALA A 602 -20.00 -34.39 1.38
C ALA A 602 -19.06 -33.30 1.87
N GLY A 603 -18.93 -32.26 1.04
CA GLY A 603 -18.14 -31.09 1.35
C GLY A 603 -18.55 -29.89 0.53
N ARG A 604 -17.93 -28.76 0.85
CA ARG A 604 -18.19 -27.46 0.26
C ARG A 604 -16.88 -26.80 -0.16
N LEU A 605 -16.85 -26.36 -1.41
CA LEU A 605 -15.77 -25.57 -1.98
C LEU A 605 -16.23 -24.12 -2.09
N GLU A 606 -15.47 -23.21 -1.52
CA GLU A 606 -15.68 -21.77 -1.67
C GLU A 606 -14.51 -21.16 -2.43
N VAL A 607 -14.78 -20.40 -3.49
CA VAL A 607 -13.76 -19.71 -4.27
C VAL A 607 -14.03 -18.21 -4.24
N SER A 608 -12.98 -17.44 -3.99
CA SER A 608 -12.97 -15.97 -3.96
C SER A 608 -11.75 -15.43 -4.70
N SER A 609 -11.64 -14.11 -4.86
CA SER A 609 -10.43 -13.44 -5.37
C SER A 609 -9.18 -13.76 -4.55
N GLU A 610 -9.33 -14.02 -3.25
CA GLU A 610 -8.23 -14.27 -2.32
C GLU A 610 -7.75 -15.73 -2.32
N GLY A 611 -8.57 -16.67 -2.80
CA GLY A 611 -8.25 -18.09 -2.76
C GLY A 611 -9.47 -19.00 -2.77
N ALA A 612 -9.18 -20.30 -2.65
CA ALA A 612 -10.16 -21.37 -2.56
C ALA A 612 -10.10 -22.03 -1.16
N ARG A 613 -11.25 -22.39 -0.60
CA ARG A 613 -11.39 -23.01 0.71
C ARG A 613 -12.25 -24.27 0.63
N TRP A 614 -11.79 -25.33 1.26
CA TRP A 614 -12.52 -26.59 1.36
C TRP A 614 -13.06 -26.78 2.77
N ILE A 615 -14.29 -27.25 2.88
CA ILE A 615 -14.97 -27.52 4.13
C ILE A 615 -15.59 -28.91 4.05
N ASP A 616 -15.07 -29.84 4.84
CA ASP A 616 -15.68 -31.17 4.99
C ASP A 616 -16.97 -31.06 5.81
N HIS A 617 -18.04 -31.75 5.37
CA HIS A 617 -19.29 -31.85 6.12
C HIS A 617 -19.43 -33.22 6.79
N PHE A 618 -19.28 -34.31 6.04
CA PHE A 618 -19.26 -35.68 6.57
C PHE A 618 -18.58 -36.63 5.59
N GLY A 619 -18.14 -37.79 6.10
CA GLY A 619 -17.43 -38.81 5.32
C GLY A 619 -15.93 -38.80 5.60
N ASN A 620 -15.14 -39.37 4.68
CA ASN A 620 -13.68 -39.33 4.80
C ASN A 620 -13.15 -37.98 4.30
N PRO A 621 -12.19 -37.35 5.00
CA PRO A 621 -11.59 -36.10 4.55
C PRO A 621 -10.98 -36.24 3.16
N VAL A 622 -11.03 -35.14 2.38
CA VAL A 622 -10.43 -35.12 1.04
C VAL A 622 -8.92 -34.93 1.15
N PRO A 623 -8.09 -35.93 0.78
CA PRO A 623 -6.65 -35.83 0.97
C PRO A 623 -5.99 -34.86 0.00
N THR A 624 -6.54 -34.76 -1.22
CA THR A 624 -6.00 -33.92 -2.30
C THR A 624 -7.11 -33.40 -3.21
N ILE A 625 -6.99 -32.14 -3.59
CA ILE A 625 -7.77 -31.48 -4.64
C ILE A 625 -6.77 -30.99 -5.70
N GLU A 626 -6.97 -31.37 -6.95
CA GLU A 626 -6.28 -30.77 -8.09
C GLU A 626 -7.12 -29.55 -8.53
N LEU A 627 -6.57 -28.34 -8.40
CA LEU A 627 -7.14 -27.10 -8.91
C LEU A 627 -6.29 -26.63 -10.09
N ASN A 628 -6.84 -26.72 -11.29
CA ASN A 628 -6.15 -26.55 -12.56
C ASN A 628 -4.99 -27.54 -12.69
N GLN A 629 -3.77 -27.09 -12.39
CA GLN A 629 -2.59 -27.95 -12.33
C GLN A 629 -1.93 -27.90 -10.93
N TYR A 630 -2.55 -27.23 -9.97
CA TYR A 630 -2.08 -27.12 -8.61
C TYR A 630 -2.62 -28.28 -7.77
N LEU A 631 -1.72 -28.96 -7.06
CA LEU A 631 -2.11 -29.96 -6.08
C LEU A 631 -2.27 -29.30 -4.71
N TRP A 632 -3.49 -29.31 -4.20
CA TRP A 632 -3.87 -28.76 -2.91
C TRP A 632 -4.18 -29.90 -1.92
N GLN A 633 -3.70 -29.79 -0.68
CA GLN A 633 -3.95 -30.74 0.41
C GLN A 633 -4.79 -30.07 1.51
N PRO A 634 -6.13 -30.14 1.44
CA PRO A 634 -7.04 -29.44 2.36
C PRO A 634 -6.81 -29.75 3.84
N GLU A 635 -6.43 -31.00 4.16
CA GLU A 635 -6.17 -31.42 5.55
C GLU A 635 -5.04 -30.63 6.22
N LYS A 636 -4.02 -30.24 5.44
CA LYS A 636 -2.87 -29.47 5.95
C LYS A 636 -3.12 -27.97 5.83
N THR A 637 -3.69 -27.57 4.70
CA THR A 637 -3.90 -26.16 4.36
C THR A 637 -5.32 -26.00 3.85
N PRO A 638 -6.31 -25.71 4.70
CA PRO A 638 -7.72 -25.67 4.29
C PRO A 638 -8.06 -24.50 3.35
N VAL A 639 -7.14 -23.55 3.17
CA VAL A 639 -7.25 -22.42 2.25
C VAL A 639 -6.08 -22.44 1.26
N PHE A 640 -6.38 -22.56 -0.02
CA PHE A 640 -5.45 -22.41 -1.12
C PHE A 640 -5.44 -20.96 -1.59
N GLN A 641 -4.38 -20.22 -1.25
CA GLN A 641 -4.30 -18.78 -1.48
C GLN A 641 -4.01 -18.45 -2.93
N ASN A 642 -4.68 -17.43 -3.46
CA ASN A 642 -4.46 -16.92 -4.81
C ASN A 642 -3.38 -15.83 -4.84
N ARG A 643 -2.11 -16.20 -4.62
CA ARG A 643 -0.98 -15.23 -4.61
C ARG A 643 0.35 -15.87 -4.99
N GLY A 644 1.27 -15.07 -5.53
CA GLY A 644 2.62 -15.55 -5.90
C GLY A 644 2.56 -16.73 -6.87
N VAL A 645 3.24 -17.83 -6.52
CA VAL A 645 3.28 -19.07 -7.33
C VAL A 645 1.96 -19.83 -7.35
N THR A 646 1.08 -19.62 -6.37
CA THR A 646 -0.25 -20.26 -6.32
C THR A 646 -1.33 -19.34 -6.88
N SER A 647 -0.98 -18.27 -7.59
CA SER A 647 -1.98 -17.45 -8.27
C SER A 647 -2.64 -18.27 -9.38
N PHE A 648 -3.89 -18.63 -9.14
CA PHE A 648 -4.72 -19.43 -10.05
C PHE A 648 -5.87 -18.60 -10.64
N LEU A 649 -6.06 -17.38 -10.15
CA LEU A 649 -7.13 -16.47 -10.51
C LEU A 649 -6.55 -15.05 -10.62
N PRO A 650 -6.84 -14.30 -11.70
CA PRO A 650 -6.54 -12.87 -11.77
C PRO A 650 -7.23 -12.09 -10.62
N SER A 651 -6.59 -11.05 -10.08
CA SER A 651 -7.11 -10.29 -8.93
C SER A 651 -8.39 -9.51 -9.23
N ASP A 652 -8.65 -9.21 -10.50
CA ASP A 652 -9.86 -8.56 -11.02
C ASP A 652 -11.01 -9.54 -11.32
N THR A 653 -10.79 -10.85 -11.10
CA THR A 653 -11.82 -11.86 -11.39
C THR A 653 -13.06 -11.71 -10.55
N THR A 654 -14.21 -11.79 -11.21
CA THR A 654 -15.51 -11.53 -10.63
C THR A 654 -16.38 -12.78 -10.65
N LEU A 655 -16.67 -13.29 -9.46
CA LEU A 655 -17.45 -14.51 -9.23
C LEU A 655 -18.94 -14.23 -8.97
N ASN A 656 -19.48 -13.16 -9.55
CA ASN A 656 -20.90 -12.80 -9.40
C ASN A 656 -21.83 -13.66 -10.28
N TYR A 657 -21.33 -14.15 -11.42
CA TYR A 657 -22.10 -15.00 -12.35
C TYR A 657 -21.27 -16.19 -12.89
N PRO A 658 -20.63 -16.99 -12.00
CA PRO A 658 -19.87 -18.14 -12.44
C PRO A 658 -20.80 -19.18 -13.05
N LYS A 659 -20.28 -19.95 -14.01
CA LYS A 659 -20.95 -21.13 -14.53
C LYS A 659 -20.27 -22.37 -14.00
N LEU A 660 -21.06 -23.39 -13.69
CA LEU A 660 -20.55 -24.70 -13.28
C LEU A 660 -20.80 -25.69 -14.40
N ARG A 661 -19.75 -26.37 -14.82
CA ARG A 661 -19.80 -27.49 -15.76
C ARG A 661 -19.26 -28.74 -15.10
N ARG A 662 -20.15 -29.66 -14.73
CA ARG A 662 -19.78 -30.99 -14.21
C ARG A 662 -19.26 -31.86 -15.35
N ILE A 663 -18.10 -32.47 -15.16
CA ILE A 663 -17.47 -33.40 -16.09
C ILE A 663 -17.67 -34.84 -15.59
N ARG A 664 -17.40 -35.08 -14.29
CA ARG A 664 -17.47 -36.40 -13.65
C ARG A 664 -17.97 -36.32 -12.20
N GLY A 665 -18.35 -37.47 -11.65
CA GLY A 665 -18.87 -37.69 -10.30
C GLY A 665 -20.25 -38.33 -10.40
N ARG A 666 -20.66 -39.14 -9.43
CA ARG A 666 -21.99 -39.79 -9.38
C ARG A 666 -23.04 -38.99 -8.60
N GLY A 667 -22.62 -38.28 -7.56
CA GLY A 667 -23.49 -37.52 -6.65
C GLY A 667 -23.87 -36.13 -7.14
N MET A 668 -24.17 -35.23 -6.20
CA MET A 668 -24.55 -33.85 -6.47
C MET A 668 -23.30 -32.97 -6.58
N VAL A 669 -23.29 -32.07 -7.57
CA VAL A 669 -22.34 -30.95 -7.70
C VAL A 669 -23.15 -29.74 -8.08
N VAL A 670 -23.36 -28.81 -7.15
CA VAL A 670 -24.27 -27.67 -7.33
C VAL A 670 -23.57 -26.38 -6.95
N LEU A 671 -23.66 -25.40 -7.83
CA LEU A 671 -23.17 -24.04 -7.62
C LEU A 671 -24.28 -23.20 -6.96
N GLU A 672 -24.00 -22.70 -5.76
CA GLU A 672 -24.74 -21.63 -5.12
C GLU A 672 -24.26 -20.28 -5.67
N ARG A 673 -25.20 -19.46 -6.14
CA ARG A 673 -24.91 -18.11 -6.62
C ARG A 673 -24.99 -17.15 -5.44
N ASN A 674 -23.91 -16.44 -5.17
CA ASN A 674 -23.84 -15.43 -4.12
C ASN A 674 -23.45 -14.07 -4.73
N THR A 675 -24.11 -13.00 -4.30
CA THR A 675 -23.81 -11.61 -4.71
C THR A 675 -22.56 -11.06 -4.03
N ALA A 676 -21.97 -11.76 -3.07
CA ALA A 676 -20.77 -11.38 -2.34
C ALA A 676 -19.44 -11.67 -3.10
N GLY A 677 -19.49 -12.02 -4.39
CA GLY A 677 -18.27 -12.33 -5.16
C GLY A 677 -17.59 -13.64 -4.77
N ILE A 678 -18.34 -14.60 -4.24
CA ILE A 678 -17.84 -15.93 -3.85
C ILE A 678 -18.62 -16.99 -4.63
N ALA A 679 -17.90 -17.87 -5.34
CA ALA A 679 -18.48 -19.06 -5.95
C ALA A 679 -18.49 -20.21 -4.93
N ILE A 680 -19.67 -20.70 -4.57
CA ILE A 680 -19.81 -21.79 -3.60
C ILE A 680 -20.29 -23.03 -4.36
N VAL A 681 -19.52 -24.11 -4.33
CA VAL A 681 -19.89 -25.40 -4.91
C VAL A 681 -20.09 -26.41 -3.78
N ASN A 682 -21.31 -26.93 -3.66
CA ASN A 682 -21.61 -28.03 -2.75
C ASN A 682 -21.50 -29.36 -3.49
N LEU A 683 -20.75 -30.28 -2.89
CA LEU A 683 -20.59 -31.65 -3.37
C LEU A 683 -21.19 -32.61 -2.36
N ASN A 684 -21.98 -33.58 -2.85
CA ASN A 684 -22.60 -34.58 -1.99
C ASN A 684 -22.67 -35.94 -2.68
N ASP A 685 -21.88 -36.88 -2.19
CA ASP A 685 -21.83 -38.28 -2.61
C ASP A 685 -22.75 -39.14 -1.74
N VAL A 686 -24.05 -39.08 -2.01
CA VAL A 686 -25.12 -39.69 -1.20
C VAL A 686 -25.17 -41.24 -1.23
N PRO A 687 -24.82 -41.95 -2.33
CA PRO A 687 -24.76 -43.42 -2.32
C PRO A 687 -23.58 -43.96 -1.50
N VAL A 688 -23.73 -45.12 -0.85
CA VAL A 688 -22.61 -45.78 -0.14
C VAL A 688 -21.41 -45.98 -1.08
N GLY A 689 -20.22 -45.52 -0.67
CA GLY A 689 -18.95 -45.64 -1.39
C GLY A 689 -18.29 -44.28 -1.63
N SER A 690 -17.33 -44.22 -2.54
CA SER A 690 -16.65 -43.00 -2.98
C SER A 690 -16.61 -42.90 -4.51
N ASP A 691 -16.32 -41.72 -5.05
CA ASP A 691 -16.12 -41.51 -6.50
C ASP A 691 -15.16 -40.35 -6.78
N ASP A 692 -14.66 -40.30 -8.02
CA ASP A 692 -13.87 -39.19 -8.52
C ASP A 692 -14.79 -38.12 -9.10
N TYR A 693 -14.62 -36.89 -8.61
CA TYR A 693 -15.34 -35.71 -9.06
C TYR A 693 -14.43 -34.85 -9.93
N GLU A 694 -14.98 -34.38 -11.05
CA GLU A 694 -14.32 -33.47 -11.97
C GLU A 694 -15.33 -32.42 -12.42
N PHE A 695 -15.02 -31.14 -12.25
CA PHE A 695 -15.90 -30.05 -12.64
C PHE A 695 -15.11 -28.76 -12.90
N VAL A 696 -15.69 -27.89 -13.72
CA VAL A 696 -15.10 -26.58 -14.05
C VAL A 696 -16.01 -25.47 -13.55
N ILE A 697 -15.42 -24.49 -12.87
CA ILE A 697 -16.05 -23.20 -12.63
C ILE A 697 -15.52 -22.24 -13.69
N GLU A 698 -16.39 -21.77 -14.57
CA GLU A 698 -16.07 -20.77 -15.59
C GLU A 698 -16.39 -19.40 -14.99
N ALA A 699 -15.36 -18.57 -14.79
CA ALA A 699 -15.47 -17.23 -14.21
C ALA A 699 -14.99 -16.18 -15.21
N ALA A 700 -15.74 -15.09 -15.35
CA ALA A 700 -15.27 -13.93 -16.11
C ALA A 700 -14.36 -13.06 -15.23
N TYR A 701 -13.31 -12.48 -15.81
CA TYR A 701 -12.42 -11.55 -15.14
C TYR A 701 -12.10 -10.33 -16.00
#